data_AF-A0A2W2K2S8-F1
#
_entry.id   AF-A0A2W2K2S8-F1
#
_cell.length_a   1.000
_cell.length_b   1.000
_cell.length_c   1.000
_cell.angle_alpha   90.00
_cell.angle_beta   90.00
_cell.angle_gamma   90.00
#
_symmetry.space_group_name_H-M   'P 1'
#
loop_
_entity.id
_entity.type
_entity.pdbx_description
1 polymer ?
#
loop_
_entity_poly.entity_id
_entity_poly.type
_entity_poly.pdbx_seq_one_letter_code
_entity_poly.pdbx_strand_id
1 'polypeptide(L)'
;MLDAHGHGKPDKDLPGAHRSPSAKARGAAAEADVRVSWSRYGTPAAVVPDGEGTTLATGLPAAPEQAARAYLKATAALFGISPDQVDGLKLVSNTPIGKGAAVLLAQEVDGLPFGRDGQVAVGVVDGTVVSVTGALTPVTGTPQPATLSEQDAIRAALADVTLSPGRLTGTADTGKWQKYEAADLDGTQMVRPVVVADPDGTVRSAYQVQAGTAGEEPELYDSIVDARTGDVLARHSLVDSEQLVDGTEDGNPRWKVFPFSPPLDDSSADTRETWCWTAAPGCDRTVGDDAPGAPHQAWDIASGKGGGTYGSSYKPGTTLGSSAFASDGLKATGRNWLNITPDVRPDRAYDYSYTDAWHASGCDPKVLTDPAQPDRDAAIGNLFAQHNVMHDFSYHLGFTEKAWNMQHDNYGLGGKGGDPEMGVARSGGSNPSTRNNANQSTGADGGVALTNMYLWQPQAGAFYGRCADGDFDASVIGHEYTHAITNRMIAGPDAGISGSHGGSMGESWSDLVASERLIETGAVPAGVNPWVVGPYVTDNNERGIRNFAIDSNPLNYSNFGYDMGGAEVHSDGEIWNAVQYEVRQALVGKHGEPSRKTLASCAAGKTAVEDCGGGRRWIQLMFDSYLLMADGRITMVDARDAMLAADRIRFGGADVDVMWAAFAKRGLGIGATATSTSDTRPHADFSTPDGKNGTVTFKITDGGRVIEGAKVHIGHFSTRTTPVAGTASGLDTTARFTPGRYDAVAVAPGYGLMRFDFQVGGKSNRTVPVHMERNLASAAAGATVTGDGLNLGRLIDDDEGTNWAFVGDKARTSVVGKGVTVHLAGDGPSKIRRIQVSALNRPTDSRDPGGDTGSQSRFSALRQFQVSACTRTESVDCSKPEQFRPVYTSPADAFAAGKPRPAAPDLTMRSFGIPQTTATDLRFETVTNQCIGGPAFAGEQDNDPNNVTDCATGSTAAFNVRASEFQVFEH
;
A
#
# COMPACT_ATOMS: atom_id res chain seq x y z
N MET A 1 16.33 -36.22 -12.36
CA MET A 1 16.26 -37.29 -11.36
C MET A 1 15.93 -36.68 -10.00
N LEU A 2 14.66 -36.72 -9.63
CA LEU A 2 14.12 -36.82 -8.26
C LEU A 2 12.62 -37.02 -8.48
N ASP A 3 12.26 -38.30 -8.51
CA ASP A 3 10.91 -38.82 -8.65
C ASP A 3 10.46 -39.16 -7.22
N ALA A 4 9.53 -38.38 -6.69
CA ALA A 4 8.93 -38.60 -5.38
C ALA A 4 7.44 -38.87 -5.56
N HIS A 5 7.11 -39.82 -6.43
CA HIS A 5 5.78 -40.38 -6.59
C HIS A 5 5.88 -41.89 -6.32
N GLY A 6 5.24 -42.35 -5.24
CA GLY A 6 5.41 -43.70 -4.71
C GLY A 6 4.68 -44.81 -5.47
N HIS A 7 4.18 -44.57 -6.68
CA HIS A 7 3.43 -45.56 -7.46
C HIS A 7 3.75 -45.43 -8.95
N GLY A 8 4.58 -46.34 -9.48
CA GLY A 8 4.92 -46.46 -10.91
C GLY A 8 6.41 -46.33 -11.25
N LYS A 9 6.82 -46.83 -12.43
CA LYS A 9 8.22 -46.67 -12.90
C LYS A 9 8.42 -45.30 -13.57
N PRO A 10 9.56 -44.61 -13.31
CA PRO A 10 9.87 -43.30 -13.89
C PRO A 10 9.84 -43.30 -15.41
N ASP A 11 9.65 -42.14 -16.01
CA ASP A 11 9.78 -41.95 -17.46
C ASP A 11 11.15 -42.41 -17.98
N LYS A 12 11.14 -42.98 -19.18
CA LYS A 12 12.33 -43.41 -19.91
C LYS A 12 12.35 -42.69 -21.26
N ASP A 13 13.36 -41.86 -21.46
CA ASP A 13 13.58 -41.22 -22.76
C ASP A 13 14.23 -42.17 -23.76
N LEU A 14 14.04 -41.87 -25.05
CA LEU A 14 14.66 -42.60 -26.17
C LEU A 14 16.20 -42.68 -25.99
N PRO A 15 16.85 -43.83 -26.22
CA PRO A 15 18.29 -43.99 -26.04
C PRO A 15 19.12 -43.22 -27.09
N GLY A 16 20.40 -42.96 -26.79
CA GLY A 16 21.36 -42.36 -27.74
C GLY A 16 21.83 -40.95 -27.38
N ALA A 17 23.02 -40.57 -27.85
CA ALA A 17 23.60 -39.24 -27.60
C ALA A 17 22.92 -38.16 -28.47
N HIS A 18 22.65 -37.00 -27.87
CA HIS A 18 22.13 -35.85 -28.61
C HIS A 18 23.07 -35.47 -29.75
N ARG A 19 22.51 -35.20 -30.93
CA ARG A 19 23.25 -34.68 -32.07
C ARG A 19 23.25 -33.15 -32.00
N SER A 20 24.43 -32.54 -32.01
CA SER A 20 24.54 -31.09 -32.19
C SER A 20 24.00 -30.67 -33.56
N PRO A 21 23.39 -29.47 -33.68
CA PRO A 21 22.91 -28.98 -34.96
C PRO A 21 24.02 -28.92 -36.01
N SER A 22 23.68 -29.05 -37.29
CA SER A 22 24.67 -28.94 -38.36
C SER A 22 25.17 -27.49 -38.50
N ALA A 23 26.38 -27.31 -39.04
CA ALA A 23 26.88 -25.96 -39.35
C ALA A 23 25.95 -25.21 -40.32
N LYS A 24 25.32 -25.94 -41.25
CA LYS A 24 24.33 -25.40 -42.19
C LYS A 24 23.05 -24.94 -41.49
N ALA A 25 22.55 -25.70 -40.52
CA ALA A 25 21.36 -25.33 -39.75
C ALA A 25 21.63 -24.12 -38.83
N ARG A 26 22.80 -24.06 -38.18
CA ARG A 26 23.23 -22.88 -37.41
C ARG A 26 23.42 -21.64 -38.28
N GLY A 27 23.99 -21.79 -39.48
CA GLY A 27 24.12 -20.72 -40.46
C GLY A 27 22.76 -20.19 -40.90
N ALA A 28 21.82 -21.09 -41.23
CA ALA A 28 20.46 -20.72 -41.61
C ALA A 28 19.68 -20.02 -40.49
N ALA A 29 19.88 -20.40 -39.22
CA ALA A 29 19.29 -19.71 -38.07
C ALA A 29 19.82 -18.27 -37.94
N ALA A 30 21.14 -18.08 -38.10
CA ALA A 30 21.76 -16.76 -38.05
C ALA A 30 21.36 -15.86 -39.23
N GLU A 31 21.23 -16.42 -40.44
CA GLU A 31 20.76 -15.70 -41.63
C GLU A 31 19.29 -15.26 -41.50
N ALA A 32 18.47 -16.02 -40.77
CA ALA A 32 17.05 -15.74 -40.57
C ALA A 32 16.75 -14.86 -39.35
N ASP A 33 17.76 -14.46 -38.56
CA ASP A 33 17.61 -13.63 -37.34
C ASP A 33 16.61 -14.23 -36.32
N VAL A 34 16.76 -15.53 -36.05
CA VAL A 34 15.88 -16.30 -35.16
C VAL A 34 16.66 -16.98 -34.05
N ARG A 35 16.03 -17.06 -32.86
CA ARG A 35 16.50 -17.94 -31.78
C ARG A 35 15.90 -19.32 -31.95
N VAL A 36 16.77 -20.34 -31.87
CA VAL A 36 16.41 -21.74 -32.10
C VAL A 36 16.81 -22.58 -30.90
N SER A 37 15.81 -23.23 -30.29
CA SER A 37 16.03 -24.35 -29.37
C SER A 37 16.17 -25.61 -30.20
N TRP A 38 17.17 -26.45 -29.93
CA TRP A 38 17.48 -27.64 -30.74
C TRP A 38 16.97 -28.93 -30.09
N SER A 39 16.39 -29.81 -30.90
CA SER A 39 15.96 -31.16 -30.53
C SER A 39 17.17 -32.10 -30.36
N ARG A 40 16.93 -33.32 -29.87
CA ARG A 40 17.93 -34.40 -29.81
C ARG A 40 18.54 -34.77 -31.18
N TYR A 41 17.88 -34.40 -32.27
CA TYR A 41 18.34 -34.67 -33.64
C TYR A 41 19.18 -33.54 -34.26
N GLY A 42 19.35 -32.43 -33.54
CA GLY A 42 20.00 -31.23 -34.09
C GLY A 42 19.13 -30.48 -35.10
N THR A 43 17.82 -30.73 -35.09
CA THR A 43 16.77 -29.96 -35.78
C THR A 43 16.08 -29.01 -34.79
N PRO A 44 15.37 -27.97 -35.23
CA PRO A 44 14.67 -27.09 -34.31
C PRO A 44 13.63 -27.86 -33.49
N ALA A 45 13.59 -27.60 -32.18
CA ALA A 45 12.51 -27.92 -31.23
C ALA A 45 11.53 -26.74 -31.13
N ALA A 46 12.06 -25.52 -31.20
CA ALA A 46 11.32 -24.27 -31.29
C ALA A 46 12.12 -23.24 -32.09
N VAL A 47 11.43 -22.44 -32.90
CA VAL A 47 11.97 -21.26 -33.60
C VAL A 47 11.13 -20.07 -33.18
N VAL A 48 11.80 -19.04 -32.68
CA VAL A 48 11.18 -17.76 -32.30
C VAL A 48 11.99 -16.60 -32.87
N PRO A 49 11.39 -15.43 -33.13
CA PRO A 49 12.14 -14.25 -33.56
C PRO A 49 13.25 -13.89 -32.54
N ASP A 50 14.38 -13.40 -33.00
CA ASP A 50 15.39 -12.79 -32.12
C ASP A 50 15.01 -11.34 -31.78
N GLY A 51 15.42 -10.84 -30.60
CA GLY A 51 15.08 -9.48 -30.14
C GLY A 51 13.59 -9.20 -29.94
N GLU A 52 13.10 -8.02 -30.38
CA GLU A 52 11.70 -7.56 -30.26
C GLU A 52 10.79 -7.97 -31.45
N GLY A 53 11.28 -8.85 -32.33
CA GLY A 53 10.49 -9.32 -33.48
C GLY A 53 9.23 -10.08 -33.05
N THR A 54 8.10 -9.83 -33.74
CA THR A 54 6.81 -10.51 -33.47
C THR A 54 6.46 -11.59 -34.48
N THR A 55 7.28 -11.79 -35.53
CA THR A 55 6.99 -12.68 -36.67
C THR A 55 8.25 -13.34 -37.21
N LEU A 56 8.15 -14.60 -37.68
CA LEU A 56 9.22 -15.38 -38.31
C LEU A 56 9.28 -15.21 -39.84
N ALA A 57 8.15 -14.99 -40.50
CA ALA A 57 8.07 -14.72 -41.93
C ALA A 57 6.73 -14.06 -42.29
N THR A 58 6.71 -13.21 -43.31
CA THR A 58 5.52 -12.49 -43.80
C THR A 58 5.34 -12.68 -45.30
N GLY A 59 4.15 -12.38 -45.84
CA GLY A 59 3.89 -12.40 -47.29
C GLY A 59 3.72 -13.81 -47.88
N LEU A 60 3.37 -14.78 -47.04
CA LEU A 60 3.08 -16.16 -47.44
C LEU A 60 1.62 -16.30 -47.91
N PRO A 61 1.25 -17.42 -48.56
CA PRO A 61 -0.14 -17.68 -48.96
C PRO A 61 -1.14 -17.53 -47.80
N ALA A 62 -2.37 -17.07 -48.09
CA ALA A 62 -3.38 -16.83 -47.06
C ALA A 62 -3.93 -18.12 -46.41
N ALA A 63 -3.91 -19.24 -47.13
CA ALA A 63 -4.36 -20.53 -46.57
C ALA A 63 -3.31 -21.05 -45.57
N PRO A 64 -3.67 -21.31 -44.29
CA PRO A 64 -2.69 -21.62 -43.25
C PRO A 64 -1.75 -22.78 -43.56
N GLU A 65 -2.27 -23.90 -44.08
CA GLU A 65 -1.42 -25.04 -44.48
C GLU A 65 -0.42 -24.66 -45.58
N GLN A 66 -0.86 -23.88 -46.57
CA GLN A 66 0.02 -23.45 -47.66
C GLN A 66 1.10 -22.49 -47.15
N ALA A 67 0.76 -21.60 -46.22
CA ALA A 67 1.73 -20.72 -45.54
C ALA A 67 2.77 -21.53 -44.76
N ALA A 68 2.31 -22.50 -43.97
CA ALA A 68 3.16 -23.36 -43.17
C ALA A 68 4.15 -24.17 -44.04
N ARG A 69 3.66 -24.79 -45.13
CA ARG A 69 4.51 -25.52 -46.07
C ARG A 69 5.45 -24.61 -46.83
N ALA A 70 5.02 -23.42 -47.24
CA ALA A 70 5.87 -22.44 -47.91
C ALA A 70 7.02 -21.97 -47.01
N TYR A 71 6.72 -21.69 -45.74
CA TYR A 71 7.73 -21.37 -44.74
C TYR A 71 8.73 -22.52 -44.56
N LEU A 72 8.24 -23.74 -44.27
CA LEU A 72 9.11 -24.90 -44.05
C LEU A 72 10.00 -25.22 -45.25
N LYS A 73 9.52 -25.01 -46.49
CA LYS A 73 10.34 -25.15 -47.70
C LYS A 73 11.43 -24.08 -47.78
N ALA A 74 11.08 -22.82 -47.53
CA ALA A 74 12.04 -21.72 -47.55
C ALA A 74 13.13 -21.90 -46.48
N THR A 75 12.77 -22.49 -45.34
CA THR A 75 13.69 -22.74 -44.22
C THR A 75 14.11 -24.20 -44.11
N ALA A 76 14.01 -25.02 -45.16
CA ALA A 76 14.20 -26.48 -45.05
C ALA A 76 15.59 -26.87 -44.50
N ALA A 77 16.61 -26.08 -44.83
CA ALA A 77 17.97 -26.24 -44.30
C ALA A 77 18.07 -26.08 -42.78
N LEU A 78 17.23 -25.24 -42.17
CA LEU A 78 17.14 -25.06 -40.72
C LEU A 78 16.62 -26.34 -40.06
N PHE A 79 15.60 -26.96 -40.67
CA PHE A 79 14.95 -28.18 -40.17
C PHE A 79 15.69 -29.48 -40.55
N GLY A 80 16.82 -29.39 -41.26
CA GLY A 80 17.60 -30.57 -41.63
C GLY A 80 16.91 -31.50 -42.62
N ILE A 81 15.91 -31.00 -43.37
CA ILE A 81 15.15 -31.75 -44.37
C ILE A 81 15.25 -31.07 -45.75
N SER A 82 14.85 -31.77 -46.81
CA SER A 82 14.73 -31.20 -48.15
C SER A 82 13.33 -30.60 -48.38
N PRO A 83 13.18 -29.66 -49.33
CA PRO A 83 11.86 -29.18 -49.76
C PRO A 83 10.91 -30.30 -50.21
N ASP A 84 11.43 -31.36 -50.84
CA ASP A 84 10.64 -32.53 -51.23
C ASP A 84 10.14 -33.34 -50.01
N GLN A 85 10.95 -33.38 -48.94
CA GLN A 85 10.53 -34.00 -47.68
C GLN A 85 9.43 -33.19 -46.98
N VAL A 86 9.39 -31.85 -47.16
CA VAL A 86 8.27 -31.01 -46.68
C VAL A 86 6.96 -31.35 -47.42
N ASP A 87 7.03 -31.64 -48.72
CA ASP A 87 5.86 -32.09 -49.50
C ASP A 87 5.35 -33.46 -49.03
N GLY A 88 6.26 -34.32 -48.57
CA GLY A 88 5.93 -35.62 -47.99
C GLY A 88 5.24 -35.57 -46.64
N LEU A 89 5.27 -34.43 -45.92
CA LEU A 89 4.64 -34.31 -44.60
C LEU A 89 3.11 -34.42 -44.70
N LYS A 90 2.53 -35.26 -43.84
CA LYS A 90 1.09 -35.41 -43.72
C LYS A 90 0.51 -34.31 -42.85
N LEU A 91 -0.60 -33.73 -43.30
CA LEU A 91 -1.39 -32.85 -42.45
C LEU A 91 -2.05 -33.68 -41.36
N VAL A 92 -1.73 -33.38 -40.10
CA VAL A 92 -2.37 -33.97 -38.93
C VAL A 92 -3.57 -33.12 -38.52
N SER A 93 -3.37 -31.80 -38.44
CA SER A 93 -4.44 -30.84 -38.14
C SER A 93 -4.15 -29.47 -38.73
N ASN A 94 -5.22 -28.75 -39.02
CA ASN A 94 -5.20 -27.32 -39.33
C ASN A 94 -6.29 -26.68 -38.47
N THR A 95 -5.91 -26.22 -37.28
CA THR A 95 -6.83 -25.83 -36.22
C THR A 95 -6.89 -24.31 -36.11
N PRO A 96 -8.05 -23.66 -36.30
CA PRO A 96 -8.19 -22.23 -36.10
C PRO A 96 -7.85 -21.79 -34.67
N ILE A 97 -7.12 -20.68 -34.53
CA ILE A 97 -6.80 -20.02 -33.27
C ILE A 97 -7.01 -18.51 -33.48
N GLY A 98 -8.13 -17.98 -32.97
CA GLY A 98 -8.51 -16.57 -33.19
C GLY A 98 -8.64 -16.24 -34.68
N LYS A 99 -7.86 -15.27 -35.17
CA LYS A 99 -7.78 -14.91 -36.60
C LYS A 99 -6.77 -15.75 -37.40
N GLY A 100 -6.00 -16.61 -36.74
CA GLY A 100 -5.00 -17.48 -37.37
C GLY A 100 -5.33 -18.96 -37.26
N ALA A 101 -4.33 -19.82 -37.45
CA ALA A 101 -4.42 -21.25 -37.24
C ALA A 101 -3.07 -21.86 -36.84
N ALA A 102 -3.13 -22.96 -36.09
CA ALA A 102 -2.00 -23.86 -35.89
C ALA A 102 -2.09 -25.02 -36.89
N VAL A 103 -1.04 -25.16 -37.71
CA VAL A 103 -0.92 -26.24 -38.69
C VAL A 103 0.06 -27.28 -38.16
N LEU A 104 -0.42 -28.48 -37.86
CA LEU A 104 0.41 -29.60 -37.44
C LEU A 104 0.66 -30.54 -38.62
N LEU A 105 1.93 -30.73 -38.94
CA LEU A 105 2.42 -31.62 -39.99
C LEU A 105 3.25 -32.74 -39.36
N ALA A 106 3.14 -33.96 -39.87
CA ALA A 106 3.88 -35.12 -39.38
C ALA A 106 4.63 -35.87 -40.49
N GLN A 107 5.76 -36.45 -40.13
CA GLN A 107 6.50 -37.39 -40.96
C GLN A 107 5.86 -38.78 -40.90
N GLU A 108 5.92 -39.48 -42.02
CA GLU A 108 5.66 -40.90 -42.12
C GLU A 108 6.80 -41.57 -42.89
N VAL A 109 7.14 -42.80 -42.55
CA VAL A 109 8.10 -43.64 -43.28
C VAL A 109 7.39 -44.94 -43.61
N ASP A 110 7.35 -45.30 -44.90
CA ASP A 110 6.65 -46.50 -45.40
C ASP A 110 5.19 -46.63 -44.91
N GLY A 111 4.49 -45.49 -44.78
CA GLY A 111 3.10 -45.43 -44.33
C GLY A 111 2.92 -45.59 -42.81
N LEU A 112 4.01 -45.67 -42.04
CA LEU A 112 3.99 -45.73 -40.59
C LEU A 112 4.29 -44.34 -39.98
N PRO A 113 3.53 -43.93 -38.94
CA PRO A 113 3.81 -42.70 -38.22
C PRO A 113 5.02 -42.87 -37.30
N PHE A 114 5.64 -41.75 -36.92
CA PHE A 114 6.62 -41.75 -35.84
C PHE A 114 5.96 -42.00 -34.48
N GLY A 115 6.59 -42.83 -33.64
CA GLY A 115 6.10 -43.18 -32.30
C GLY A 115 6.35 -42.08 -31.25
N ARG A 116 7.43 -41.33 -31.43
CA ARG A 116 7.74 -40.07 -30.74
C ARG A 116 8.43 -39.14 -31.74
N ASP A 117 8.31 -37.83 -31.52
CA ASP A 117 8.85 -36.79 -32.40
C ASP A 117 8.28 -36.86 -33.83
N GLY A 118 8.99 -36.31 -34.82
CA GLY A 118 8.61 -36.38 -36.23
C GLY A 118 7.44 -35.48 -36.63
N GLN A 119 7.09 -34.50 -35.80
CA GLN A 119 6.01 -33.53 -36.06
C GLN A 119 6.51 -32.09 -35.98
N VAL A 120 5.85 -31.20 -36.71
CA VAL A 120 6.08 -29.76 -36.67
C VAL A 120 4.75 -29.01 -36.68
N ALA A 121 4.58 -28.11 -35.71
CA ALA A 121 3.47 -27.18 -35.61
C ALA A 121 3.93 -25.78 -36.07
N VAL A 122 3.14 -25.16 -36.94
CA VAL A 122 3.39 -23.81 -37.45
C VAL A 122 2.19 -22.92 -37.16
N GLY A 123 2.41 -21.87 -36.38
CA GLY A 123 1.41 -20.84 -36.08
C GLY A 123 1.37 -19.79 -37.18
N VAL A 124 0.22 -19.65 -37.85
CA VAL A 124 0.02 -18.75 -38.99
C VAL A 124 -1.12 -17.77 -38.72
N VAL A 125 -0.92 -16.49 -39.03
CA VAL A 125 -1.96 -15.45 -39.02
C VAL A 125 -1.84 -14.65 -40.32
N ASP A 126 -2.88 -14.61 -41.17
CA ASP A 126 -2.91 -13.80 -42.40
C ASP A 126 -1.64 -13.84 -43.28
N GLY A 127 -1.14 -15.05 -43.59
CA GLY A 127 0.08 -15.21 -44.40
C GLY A 127 1.38 -14.83 -43.67
N THR A 128 1.34 -14.75 -42.33
CA THR A 128 2.49 -14.49 -41.46
C THR A 128 2.69 -15.68 -40.54
N VAL A 129 3.92 -16.20 -40.44
CA VAL A 129 4.30 -17.22 -39.46
C VAL A 129 4.80 -16.53 -38.20
N VAL A 130 4.23 -16.87 -37.04
CA VAL A 130 4.57 -16.24 -35.75
C VAL A 130 5.28 -17.19 -34.79
N SER A 131 5.11 -18.50 -34.96
CA SER A 131 5.78 -19.52 -34.16
C SER A 131 5.98 -20.81 -34.96
N VAL A 132 7.08 -21.51 -34.66
CA VAL A 132 7.26 -22.90 -35.10
C VAL A 132 7.80 -23.72 -33.94
N THR A 133 7.15 -24.84 -33.66
CA THR A 133 7.56 -25.81 -32.65
C THR A 133 7.46 -27.23 -33.19
N GLY A 134 8.17 -28.17 -32.59
CA GLY A 134 8.17 -29.58 -32.98
C GLY A 134 9.56 -30.08 -33.25
N ALA A 135 9.72 -31.37 -33.53
CA ALA A 135 11.02 -32.02 -33.68
C ALA A 135 10.99 -32.92 -34.91
N LEU A 136 11.27 -32.36 -36.08
CA LEU A 136 11.43 -33.18 -37.29
C LEU A 136 12.69 -34.03 -37.18
N THR A 137 12.56 -35.29 -37.57
CA THR A 137 13.56 -36.32 -37.38
C THR A 137 14.27 -36.59 -38.71
N PRO A 138 15.60 -36.55 -38.77
CA PRO A 138 16.36 -37.01 -39.94
C PRO A 138 16.05 -38.49 -40.20
N VAL A 139 15.82 -38.85 -41.46
CA VAL A 139 15.56 -40.24 -41.86
C VAL A 139 16.59 -40.67 -42.88
N THR A 140 17.35 -41.72 -42.56
CA THR A 140 18.30 -42.36 -43.45
C THR A 140 17.91 -43.83 -43.64
N GLY A 141 17.37 -44.14 -44.81
CA GLY A 141 16.95 -45.50 -45.18
C GLY A 141 15.54 -45.88 -44.73
N THR A 142 15.22 -47.16 -44.87
CA THR A 142 13.93 -47.77 -44.52
C THR A 142 14.11 -48.70 -43.31
N PRO A 143 13.15 -48.76 -42.38
CA PRO A 143 13.26 -49.61 -41.20
C PRO A 143 13.22 -51.09 -41.61
N GLN A 144 13.95 -51.94 -40.88
CA GLN A 144 13.87 -53.39 -41.06
C GLN A 144 12.51 -53.92 -40.59
N PRO A 145 11.90 -54.90 -41.26
CA PRO A 145 10.58 -55.43 -40.87
C PRO A 145 10.54 -55.92 -39.42
N ALA A 146 9.40 -55.75 -38.76
CA ALA A 146 9.14 -56.28 -37.42
C ALA A 146 9.30 -57.81 -37.39
N THR A 147 9.90 -58.33 -36.32
CA THR A 147 10.00 -59.79 -36.08
C THR A 147 9.20 -60.24 -34.85
N LEU A 148 8.75 -59.30 -34.02
CA LEU A 148 7.87 -59.53 -32.88
C LEU A 148 6.42 -59.26 -33.26
N SER A 149 5.49 -59.97 -32.62
CA SER A 149 4.06 -59.67 -32.75
C SER A 149 3.64 -58.50 -31.87
N GLU A 150 2.48 -57.91 -32.17
CA GLU A 150 1.83 -56.89 -31.34
C GLU A 150 1.62 -57.36 -29.88
N GLN A 151 1.29 -58.64 -29.68
CA GLN A 151 1.16 -59.23 -28.35
C GLN A 151 2.51 -59.35 -27.62
N ASP A 152 3.59 -59.63 -28.35
CA ASP A 152 4.94 -59.67 -27.75
C ASP A 152 5.38 -58.27 -27.32
N ALA A 153 5.02 -57.24 -28.09
CA ALA A 153 5.27 -55.85 -27.72
C ALA A 153 4.47 -55.43 -26.46
N ILE A 154 3.20 -55.82 -26.35
CA ILE A 154 2.40 -55.58 -25.14
C ILE A 154 3.01 -56.28 -23.91
N ARG A 155 3.43 -57.55 -24.07
CA ARG A 155 4.12 -58.27 -22.98
C ARG A 155 5.41 -57.59 -22.57
N ALA A 156 6.21 -57.11 -23.53
CA ALA A 156 7.45 -56.40 -23.25
C ALA A 156 7.21 -55.07 -22.52
N ALA A 157 6.22 -54.28 -22.94
CA ALA A 157 5.85 -53.02 -22.28
C ALA A 157 5.36 -53.23 -20.84
N LEU A 158 4.47 -54.21 -20.62
CA LEU A 158 3.96 -54.53 -19.28
C LEU A 158 5.07 -55.09 -18.37
N ALA A 159 5.91 -56.00 -18.87
CA ALA A 159 7.02 -56.56 -18.10
C ALA A 159 8.03 -55.46 -17.69
N ASP A 160 8.26 -54.48 -18.56
CA ASP A 160 9.11 -53.33 -18.27
C ASP A 160 8.56 -52.45 -17.14
N VAL A 161 7.26 -52.48 -16.84
CA VAL A 161 6.65 -51.83 -15.66
C VAL A 161 6.25 -52.81 -14.57
N THR A 162 6.82 -54.01 -14.56
CA THR A 162 6.56 -55.08 -13.58
C THR A 162 5.12 -55.62 -13.54
N LEU A 163 4.32 -55.32 -14.57
CA LEU A 163 3.02 -55.93 -14.79
C LEU A 163 3.17 -57.18 -15.68
N SER A 164 2.24 -58.11 -15.58
CA SER A 164 2.22 -59.32 -16.42
C SER A 164 0.80 -59.54 -16.95
N PRO A 165 0.59 -59.51 -18.28
CA PRO A 165 -0.70 -59.86 -18.82
C PRO A 165 -0.88 -61.38 -18.72
N GLY A 166 -2.09 -61.79 -18.35
CA GLY A 166 -2.56 -63.15 -18.64
C GLY A 166 -2.71 -63.40 -20.14
N ARG A 167 -3.74 -64.16 -20.52
CA ARG A 167 -4.04 -64.35 -21.95
C ARG A 167 -4.48 -63.02 -22.57
N LEU A 168 -3.77 -62.57 -23.61
CA LEU A 168 -4.17 -61.46 -24.47
C LEU A 168 -5.15 -61.93 -25.54
N THR A 169 -6.34 -61.33 -25.57
CA THR A 169 -7.39 -61.61 -26.56
C THR A 169 -7.70 -60.35 -27.35
N GLY A 170 -7.51 -60.38 -28.67
CA GLY A 170 -7.79 -59.23 -29.53
C GLY A 170 -9.29 -58.91 -29.57
N THR A 171 -9.63 -57.63 -29.52
CA THR A 171 -11.02 -57.13 -29.68
C THR A 171 -11.18 -56.43 -31.04
N ALA A 172 -12.43 -56.06 -31.38
CA ALA A 172 -12.73 -55.53 -32.72
C ALA A 172 -11.87 -54.30 -33.08
N ASP A 173 -11.27 -54.35 -34.27
CA ASP A 173 -10.41 -53.31 -34.84
C ASP A 173 -11.20 -52.03 -35.11
N THR A 174 -10.75 -50.91 -34.52
CA THR A 174 -11.37 -49.59 -34.69
C THR A 174 -10.54 -48.63 -35.56
N GLY A 175 -9.44 -49.08 -36.18
CA GLY A 175 -8.62 -48.27 -37.07
C GLY A 175 -7.12 -48.31 -36.75
N LYS A 176 -6.49 -47.15 -36.47
CA LYS A 176 -5.02 -47.00 -36.35
C LYS A 176 -4.38 -47.69 -35.12
N TRP A 177 -5.19 -48.28 -34.23
CA TRP A 177 -4.75 -48.94 -33.00
C TRP A 177 -5.46 -50.28 -32.85
N GLN A 178 -4.70 -51.34 -32.62
CA GLN A 178 -5.21 -52.65 -32.24
C GLN A 178 -5.41 -52.72 -30.73
N LYS A 179 -6.50 -53.36 -30.31
CA LYS A 179 -6.91 -53.46 -28.91
C LYS A 179 -6.86 -54.89 -28.42
N TYR A 180 -6.37 -55.09 -27.21
CA TYR A 180 -6.27 -56.38 -26.54
C TYR A 180 -6.82 -56.28 -25.13
N GLU A 181 -7.63 -57.27 -24.73
CA GLU A 181 -7.99 -57.49 -23.34
C GLU A 181 -7.00 -58.48 -22.72
N ALA A 182 -6.53 -58.19 -21.50
CA ALA A 182 -5.64 -59.05 -20.74
C ALA A 182 -6.44 -59.73 -19.61
N ALA A 183 -6.42 -61.07 -19.55
CA ALA A 183 -7.27 -61.81 -18.61
C ALA A 183 -7.07 -61.46 -17.11
N ASP A 184 -5.90 -60.95 -16.74
CA ASP A 184 -5.50 -60.68 -15.35
C ASP A 184 -5.20 -59.18 -15.08
N LEU A 185 -5.56 -58.29 -16.01
CA LEU A 185 -5.40 -56.83 -15.85
C LEU A 185 -6.69 -56.13 -16.23
N ASP A 186 -7.11 -55.17 -15.41
CA ASP A 186 -8.27 -54.35 -15.73
C ASP A 186 -7.89 -53.33 -16.81
N GLY A 187 -8.73 -53.18 -17.84
CA GLY A 187 -8.55 -52.17 -18.88
C GLY A 187 -7.92 -52.69 -20.18
N THR A 188 -8.21 -51.96 -21.25
CA THR A 188 -7.82 -52.32 -22.61
C THR A 188 -6.38 -51.91 -22.90
N GLN A 189 -5.60 -52.85 -23.45
CA GLN A 189 -4.24 -52.62 -23.91
C GLN A 189 -4.27 -52.23 -25.39
N MET A 190 -3.60 -51.16 -25.78
CA MET A 190 -3.59 -50.68 -27.15
C MET A 190 -2.19 -50.74 -27.75
N VAL A 191 -2.09 -51.14 -29.01
CA VAL A 191 -0.82 -51.21 -29.74
C VAL A 191 -0.98 -50.79 -31.19
N ARG A 192 0.02 -50.11 -31.73
CA ARG A 192 0.11 -49.83 -33.17
C ARG A 192 1.56 -49.86 -33.66
N PRO A 193 1.80 -50.25 -34.93
CA PRO A 193 3.13 -50.15 -35.52
C PRO A 193 3.50 -48.67 -35.73
N VAL A 194 4.75 -48.33 -35.40
CA VAL A 194 5.34 -47.00 -35.54
C VAL A 194 6.78 -47.10 -36.02
N VAL A 195 7.37 -45.97 -36.39
CA VAL A 195 8.81 -45.84 -36.60
C VAL A 195 9.44 -44.95 -35.54
N VAL A 196 10.69 -45.22 -35.22
CA VAL A 196 11.52 -44.39 -34.34
C VAL A 196 12.84 -44.18 -35.06
N ALA A 197 13.45 -43.00 -34.95
CA ALA A 197 14.81 -42.82 -35.44
C ALA A 197 15.79 -42.55 -34.30
N ASP A 198 17.01 -43.03 -34.50
CA ASP A 198 18.17 -42.64 -33.70
C ASP A 198 18.64 -41.22 -34.10
N PRO A 199 19.41 -40.52 -33.24
CA PRO A 199 19.92 -39.18 -33.53
C PRO A 199 20.76 -39.05 -34.82
N ASP A 200 21.32 -40.15 -35.33
CA ASP A 200 22.06 -40.18 -36.60
C ASP A 200 21.15 -40.25 -37.84
N GLY A 201 19.86 -40.54 -37.65
CA GLY A 201 18.83 -40.66 -38.67
C GLY A 201 18.45 -42.11 -39.01
N THR A 202 19.09 -43.10 -38.39
CA THR A 202 18.76 -44.51 -38.59
C THR A 202 17.38 -44.81 -38.05
N VAL A 203 16.49 -45.34 -38.90
CA VAL A 203 15.10 -45.67 -38.52
C VAL A 203 14.94 -47.14 -38.13
N ARG A 204 14.11 -47.38 -37.11
CA ARG A 204 13.77 -48.69 -36.56
C ARG A 204 12.25 -48.89 -36.61
N SER A 205 11.81 -50.09 -36.94
CA SER A 205 10.41 -50.49 -36.70
C SER A 205 10.20 -50.68 -35.21
N ALA A 206 9.14 -50.09 -34.69
CA ALA A 206 8.75 -50.18 -33.29
C ALA A 206 7.23 -50.34 -33.17
N TYR A 207 6.77 -50.62 -31.96
CA TYR A 207 5.38 -50.56 -31.58
C TYR A 207 5.20 -49.45 -30.54
N GLN A 208 4.20 -48.59 -30.73
CA GLN A 208 3.71 -47.76 -29.64
C GLN A 208 2.62 -48.56 -28.92
N VAL A 209 2.79 -48.71 -27.62
CA VAL A 209 1.99 -49.55 -26.76
C VAL A 209 1.48 -48.71 -25.60
N GLN A 210 0.16 -48.56 -25.48
CA GLN A 210 -0.49 -48.03 -24.29
C GLN A 210 -1.01 -49.19 -23.47
N ALA A 211 -0.34 -49.50 -22.37
CA ALA A 211 -0.60 -50.70 -21.58
C ALA A 211 -0.48 -50.43 -20.08
N GLY A 212 -1.31 -51.11 -19.29
CA GLY A 212 -1.53 -50.79 -17.89
C GLY A 212 -2.68 -51.54 -17.22
N THR A 213 -3.08 -51.07 -16.04
CA THR A 213 -4.26 -51.47 -15.26
C THR A 213 -5.16 -50.26 -14.99
N ALA A 214 -6.49 -50.47 -14.96
CA ALA A 214 -7.53 -49.46 -14.73
C ALA A 214 -8.27 -49.62 -13.38
N GLY A 215 -7.63 -50.26 -12.39
CA GLY A 215 -8.19 -50.44 -11.04
C GLY A 215 -8.22 -49.18 -10.17
N GLU A 216 -8.48 -49.30 -8.87
CA GLU A 216 -8.54 -48.18 -7.90
C GLU A 216 -7.25 -47.32 -7.89
N GLU A 217 -6.10 -47.95 -8.09
CA GLU A 217 -4.81 -47.31 -8.32
C GLU A 217 -4.39 -47.61 -9.76
N PRO A 218 -4.81 -46.80 -10.75
CA PRO A 218 -4.50 -47.08 -12.14
C PRO A 218 -3.00 -46.93 -12.38
N GLU A 219 -2.43 -47.82 -13.20
CA GLU A 219 -1.10 -47.64 -13.79
C GLU A 219 -1.27 -47.74 -15.30
N LEU A 220 -0.99 -46.68 -16.05
CA LEU A 220 -1.10 -46.70 -17.51
C LEU A 220 0.14 -46.04 -18.08
N TYR A 221 0.77 -46.66 -19.07
CA TYR A 221 1.99 -46.15 -19.68
C TYR A 221 1.90 -46.14 -21.20
N ASP A 222 2.42 -45.08 -21.83
CA ASP A 222 2.72 -45.02 -23.26
C ASP A 222 4.18 -45.42 -23.48
N SER A 223 4.39 -46.60 -24.05
CA SER A 223 5.70 -47.20 -24.27
C SER A 223 6.01 -47.35 -25.76
N ILE A 224 7.28 -47.17 -26.11
CA ILE A 224 7.82 -47.44 -27.44
C ILE A 224 8.69 -48.69 -27.35
N VAL A 225 8.28 -49.76 -28.02
CA VAL A 225 8.95 -51.07 -27.97
C VAL A 225 9.60 -51.36 -29.31
N ASP A 226 10.90 -51.68 -29.35
CA ASP A 226 11.58 -52.10 -30.58
C ASP A 226 10.91 -53.37 -31.14
N ALA A 227 10.43 -53.31 -32.38
CA ALA A 227 9.63 -54.37 -32.98
C ALA A 227 10.43 -55.62 -33.35
N ARG A 228 11.74 -55.64 -33.07
CA ARG A 228 12.63 -56.76 -33.33
C ARG A 228 13.27 -57.31 -32.07
N THR A 229 13.73 -56.45 -31.16
CA THR A 229 14.41 -56.88 -29.92
C THR A 229 13.45 -57.00 -28.73
N GLY A 230 12.36 -56.25 -28.73
CA GLY A 230 11.45 -56.15 -27.58
C GLY A 230 11.93 -55.19 -26.51
N ASP A 231 13.03 -54.47 -26.76
CA ASP A 231 13.53 -53.46 -25.84
C ASP A 231 12.54 -52.29 -25.76
N VAL A 232 12.16 -51.89 -24.55
CA VAL A 232 11.42 -50.64 -24.35
C VAL A 232 12.37 -49.47 -24.55
N LEU A 233 12.23 -48.77 -25.67
CA LEU A 233 13.05 -47.64 -26.09
C LEU A 233 12.65 -46.35 -25.35
N ALA A 234 11.36 -46.14 -25.13
CA ALA A 234 10.85 -45.03 -24.33
C ALA A 234 9.62 -45.45 -23.55
N ARG A 235 9.35 -44.78 -22.44
CA ARG A 235 8.18 -44.98 -21.59
C ARG A 235 7.76 -43.65 -20.99
N HIS A 236 6.47 -43.38 -20.99
CA HIS A 236 5.84 -42.26 -20.29
C HIS A 236 4.67 -42.78 -19.45
N SER A 237 4.60 -42.39 -18.18
CA SER A 237 3.36 -42.60 -17.41
C SER A 237 2.24 -41.75 -18.02
N LEU A 238 1.08 -42.36 -18.26
CA LEU A 238 -0.17 -41.70 -18.65
C LEU A 238 -1.12 -41.50 -17.44
N VAL A 239 -0.66 -41.86 -16.24
CA VAL A 239 -1.38 -41.59 -14.99
C VAL A 239 -0.82 -40.32 -14.41
N ASP A 240 -1.62 -39.27 -14.50
CA ASP A 240 -1.41 -38.02 -13.79
C ASP A 240 -2.08 -38.16 -12.41
N SER A 241 -1.26 -38.31 -11.36
CA SER A 241 -1.75 -38.17 -10.00
C SER A 241 -1.67 -36.70 -9.59
N GLU A 242 -2.77 -35.97 -9.67
CA GLU A 242 -2.90 -34.74 -8.90
C GLU A 242 -3.06 -35.17 -7.44
N GLN A 243 -2.05 -34.93 -6.61
CA GLN A 243 -2.25 -35.02 -5.17
C GLN A 243 -3.13 -33.84 -4.77
N LEU A 244 -4.44 -33.98 -4.98
CA LEU A 244 -5.45 -33.23 -4.25
C LEU A 244 -5.21 -33.56 -2.78
N VAL A 245 -4.62 -32.60 -2.07
CA VAL A 245 -4.63 -32.60 -0.61
C VAL A 245 -6.10 -32.44 -0.22
N ASP A 246 -6.69 -33.59 0.08
CA ASP A 246 -7.96 -33.85 0.75
C ASP A 246 -9.24 -33.14 0.23
N GLY A 247 -10.18 -33.97 -0.25
CA GLY A 247 -11.32 -34.33 0.58
C GLY A 247 -12.39 -33.29 0.93
N THR A 248 -12.28 -32.03 0.51
CA THR A 248 -13.42 -31.10 0.51
C THR A 248 -13.60 -30.51 -0.88
N GLU A 249 -14.84 -30.50 -1.35
CA GLU A 249 -15.24 -30.06 -2.68
C GLU A 249 -14.74 -28.62 -2.93
N ASP A 250 -13.59 -28.50 -3.61
CA ASP A 250 -13.22 -27.52 -4.65
C ASP A 250 -11.74 -27.11 -4.63
N GLY A 251 -10.96 -27.41 -3.57
CA GLY A 251 -9.53 -27.02 -3.49
C GLY A 251 -9.26 -25.50 -3.58
N ASN A 252 -10.32 -24.69 -3.55
CA ASN A 252 -10.34 -23.24 -3.73
C ASN A 252 -10.27 -22.56 -2.35
N PRO A 253 -9.13 -22.00 -1.95
CA PRO A 253 -9.00 -21.39 -0.63
C PRO A 253 -9.91 -20.15 -0.52
N ARG A 254 -10.47 -19.96 0.68
CA ARG A 254 -11.41 -18.88 0.98
C ARG A 254 -11.15 -18.26 2.35
N TRP A 255 -11.29 -16.95 2.45
CA TRP A 255 -11.01 -16.15 3.64
C TRP A 255 -12.22 -15.30 4.03
N LYS A 256 -12.55 -15.25 5.32
CA LYS A 256 -13.48 -14.26 5.86
C LYS A 256 -12.72 -12.98 6.20
N VAL A 257 -13.00 -11.90 5.46
CA VAL A 257 -12.23 -10.64 5.53
C VAL A 257 -13.16 -9.44 5.67
N PHE A 258 -12.81 -8.48 6.51
CA PHE A 258 -13.46 -7.17 6.52
C PHE A 258 -12.90 -6.35 5.35
N PRO A 259 -13.70 -5.94 4.34
CA PRO A 259 -13.19 -5.12 3.25
C PRO A 259 -12.60 -3.79 3.74
N PHE A 260 -13.21 -3.23 4.79
CA PHE A 260 -12.82 -1.96 5.41
C PHE A 260 -12.56 -2.13 6.92
N SER A 261 -13.61 -2.38 7.69
CA SER A 261 -13.54 -2.61 9.13
C SER A 261 -14.83 -3.27 9.63
N PRO A 262 -14.90 -3.68 10.90
CA PRO A 262 -16.18 -3.96 11.55
C PRO A 262 -17.06 -2.69 11.59
N PRO A 263 -18.37 -2.83 11.90
CA PRO A 263 -19.29 -1.71 11.94
C PRO A 263 -18.83 -0.57 12.86
N LEU A 264 -19.11 0.66 12.44
CA LEU A 264 -18.77 1.90 13.16
C LEU A 264 -19.94 2.41 14.03
N ASP A 265 -21.00 1.61 14.19
CA ASP A 265 -22.21 1.93 14.94
C ASP A 265 -22.31 1.16 16.27
N ASP A 266 -21.16 0.74 16.81
CA ASP A 266 -21.01 -0.12 17.99
C ASP A 266 -21.69 -1.50 17.89
N SER A 267 -22.13 -1.90 16.70
CA SER A 267 -22.62 -3.25 16.46
C SER A 267 -21.48 -4.26 16.36
N SER A 268 -21.62 -5.39 17.04
CA SER A 268 -20.73 -6.57 16.89
C SER A 268 -21.12 -7.46 15.70
N ALA A 269 -21.88 -6.93 14.73
CA ALA A 269 -22.28 -7.68 13.55
C ALA A 269 -21.05 -8.07 12.70
N ASP A 270 -20.95 -9.36 12.37
CA ASP A 270 -19.95 -9.86 11.43
C ASP A 270 -20.31 -9.42 10.01
N THR A 271 -19.60 -8.42 9.52
CA THR A 271 -19.75 -7.86 8.15
C THR A 271 -18.65 -8.34 7.21
N ARG A 272 -17.92 -9.40 7.58
CA ARG A 272 -16.86 -9.97 6.74
C ARG A 272 -17.44 -10.66 5.51
N GLU A 273 -16.83 -10.34 4.37
CA GLU A 273 -17.06 -10.99 3.10
C GLU A 273 -16.26 -12.29 3.00
N THR A 274 -16.79 -13.26 2.28
CA THR A 274 -16.06 -14.46 1.87
C THR A 274 -15.31 -14.17 0.58
N TRP A 275 -13.99 -14.02 0.66
CA TRP A 275 -13.13 -13.86 -0.50
C TRP A 275 -12.55 -15.21 -0.90
N CYS A 276 -12.65 -15.58 -2.17
CA CYS A 276 -12.15 -16.85 -2.68
C CYS A 276 -11.09 -16.64 -3.75
N TRP A 277 -10.15 -17.57 -3.86
CA TRP A 277 -9.12 -17.49 -4.90
C TRP A 277 -9.74 -17.52 -6.30
N THR A 278 -10.58 -18.52 -6.60
CA THR A 278 -11.38 -18.55 -7.83
C THR A 278 -12.86 -18.33 -7.54
N ALA A 279 -13.61 -17.90 -8.55
CA ALA A 279 -15.05 -17.69 -8.41
C ALA A 279 -15.75 -19.04 -8.13
N ALA A 280 -16.49 -19.12 -7.03
CA ALA A 280 -17.27 -20.29 -6.65
C ALA A 280 -18.56 -19.88 -5.91
N PRO A 281 -19.55 -20.79 -5.77
CA PRO A 281 -20.74 -20.51 -4.96
C PRO A 281 -20.40 -20.14 -3.51
N GLY A 282 -21.04 -19.09 -2.97
CA GLY A 282 -20.80 -18.61 -1.61
C GLY A 282 -19.60 -17.67 -1.46
N CYS A 283 -18.93 -17.33 -2.56
CA CYS A 283 -17.89 -16.30 -2.62
C CYS A 283 -18.51 -14.93 -2.91
N ASP A 284 -18.27 -13.97 -2.02
CA ASP A 284 -18.67 -12.57 -2.18
C ASP A 284 -17.69 -11.84 -3.13
N ARG A 285 -16.42 -12.27 -3.15
CA ARG A 285 -15.36 -11.70 -3.99
C ARG A 285 -14.38 -12.77 -4.48
N THR A 286 -13.84 -12.58 -5.68
CA THR A 286 -12.72 -13.36 -6.24
C THR A 286 -11.43 -12.56 -6.18
N VAL A 287 -10.33 -13.18 -5.77
CA VAL A 287 -9.03 -12.51 -5.55
C VAL A 287 -7.87 -13.12 -6.34
N GLY A 288 -7.97 -14.37 -6.78
CA GLY A 288 -7.04 -14.98 -7.73
C GLY A 288 -7.37 -14.47 -9.13
N ASP A 289 -6.67 -13.42 -9.54
CA ASP A 289 -6.89 -12.74 -10.82
C ASP A 289 -5.88 -13.19 -11.89
N ASP A 290 -6.32 -13.36 -13.14
CA ASP A 290 -5.47 -13.66 -14.31
C ASP A 290 -4.76 -12.40 -14.87
N ALA A 291 -4.54 -11.36 -14.05
CA ALA A 291 -3.91 -10.13 -14.51
C ALA A 291 -2.44 -10.37 -14.89
N PRO A 292 -1.87 -9.65 -15.87
CA PRO A 292 -0.44 -9.75 -16.18
C PRO A 292 0.41 -9.41 -14.93
N GLY A 293 1.24 -10.36 -14.49
CA GLY A 293 2.03 -10.23 -13.26
C GLY A 293 1.28 -10.57 -11.97
N ALA A 294 0.08 -11.17 -12.04
CA ALA A 294 -0.63 -11.65 -10.86
C ALA A 294 0.19 -12.65 -10.02
N PRO A 295 -0.11 -12.78 -8.71
CA PRO A 295 0.48 -13.78 -7.84
C PRO A 295 0.46 -15.18 -8.48
N HIS A 296 1.62 -15.81 -8.54
CA HIS A 296 1.83 -17.08 -9.24
C HIS A 296 1.03 -18.25 -8.64
N GLN A 297 0.59 -18.13 -7.40
CA GLN A 297 -0.10 -19.15 -6.62
C GLN A 297 -1.10 -18.51 -5.66
N ALA A 298 -2.05 -19.31 -5.14
CA ALA A 298 -2.98 -18.85 -4.13
C ALA A 298 -2.27 -18.35 -2.87
N TRP A 299 -2.87 -17.36 -2.20
CA TRP A 299 -2.21 -16.66 -1.08
C TRP A 299 -1.71 -17.58 0.04
N ASP A 300 -2.37 -18.72 0.31
CA ASP A 300 -1.99 -19.70 1.34
C ASP A 300 -0.98 -20.77 0.85
N ILE A 301 -0.31 -20.52 -0.28
CA ILE A 301 0.73 -21.38 -0.83
C ILE A 301 2.07 -20.65 -0.76
N ALA A 302 3.08 -21.35 -0.23
CA ALA A 302 4.48 -20.95 -0.33
C ALA A 302 5.22 -22.03 -1.12
N SER A 303 5.82 -21.65 -2.25
CA SER A 303 6.72 -22.52 -3.03
C SER A 303 8.19 -22.08 -2.88
N GLY A 304 9.15 -22.89 -3.33
CA GLY A 304 10.55 -22.48 -3.47
C GLY A 304 11.58 -23.14 -2.54
N LYS A 305 12.81 -23.30 -3.05
CA LYS A 305 14.02 -23.74 -2.33
C LYS A 305 14.77 -22.55 -1.69
N GLY A 306 14.05 -21.60 -1.09
CA GLY A 306 14.66 -20.48 -0.37
C GLY A 306 15.46 -20.98 0.83
N GLY A 307 16.79 -21.02 0.69
CA GLY A 307 17.69 -21.51 1.73
C GLY A 307 17.59 -20.69 3.02
N GLY A 308 16.99 -21.27 4.05
CA GLY A 308 16.88 -20.72 5.39
C GLY A 308 15.99 -21.56 6.31
N THR A 309 15.91 -21.18 7.59
CA THR A 309 15.15 -21.82 8.69
C THR A 309 13.64 -22.04 8.43
N TYR A 310 13.12 -21.55 7.30
CA TYR A 310 11.70 -21.48 6.95
C TYR A 310 11.17 -22.75 6.24
N GLY A 311 12.03 -23.51 5.55
CA GLY A 311 11.61 -24.66 4.72
C GLY A 311 11.13 -25.90 5.49
N SER A 312 11.35 -26.00 6.80
CA SER A 312 10.94 -27.16 7.62
C SER A 312 9.56 -27.03 8.27
N SER A 313 8.91 -25.86 8.17
CA SER A 313 7.65 -25.56 8.87
C SER A 313 6.42 -25.51 7.95
N TYR A 314 6.58 -25.81 6.65
CA TYR A 314 5.50 -25.70 5.67
C TYR A 314 4.40 -26.76 5.89
N LYS A 315 3.17 -26.28 6.09
CA LYS A 315 1.94 -27.07 6.00
C LYS A 315 0.92 -26.28 5.17
N PRO A 316 0.42 -26.83 4.05
CA PRO A 316 -0.75 -26.28 3.36
C PRO A 316 -1.91 -26.06 4.34
N GLY A 317 -2.77 -25.09 4.06
CA GLY A 317 -3.92 -24.79 4.92
C GLY A 317 -3.55 -23.98 6.17
N THR A 318 -2.57 -23.09 6.10
CA THR A 318 -2.23 -22.16 7.20
C THR A 318 -2.22 -20.71 6.69
N THR A 319 -2.13 -19.71 7.58
CA THR A 319 -1.92 -18.29 7.23
C THR A 319 -0.45 -18.00 6.89
N LEU A 320 0.11 -18.83 6.01
CA LEU A 320 1.48 -18.78 5.52
C LEU A 320 1.47 -18.90 4.00
N GLY A 321 2.00 -17.89 3.33
CA GLY A 321 1.99 -17.74 1.89
C GLY A 321 3.32 -17.23 1.34
N SER A 322 3.38 -17.09 0.02
CA SER A 322 4.52 -16.47 -0.64
C SER A 322 4.67 -14.99 -0.23
N SER A 323 3.60 -14.21 -0.16
CA SER A 323 3.71 -12.76 0.05
C SER A 323 3.57 -12.33 1.50
N ALA A 324 2.92 -13.15 2.34
CA ALA A 324 2.68 -12.82 3.73
C ALA A 324 2.68 -14.05 4.65
N PHE A 325 2.92 -13.80 5.93
CA PHE A 325 2.74 -14.73 7.03
C PHE A 325 2.11 -13.98 8.20
N ALA A 326 1.03 -14.49 8.78
CA ALA A 326 0.40 -13.87 9.94
C ALA A 326 0.41 -14.80 11.16
N SER A 327 0.64 -14.22 12.34
CA SER A 327 0.74 -14.93 13.62
C SER A 327 0.22 -14.10 14.80
N ASP A 328 0.06 -14.75 15.96
CA ASP A 328 -0.42 -14.11 17.20
C ASP A 328 0.70 -13.42 18.00
N GLY A 329 0.51 -12.16 18.36
CA GLY A 329 1.46 -11.34 19.10
C GLY A 329 1.51 -11.62 20.61
N LEU A 330 0.48 -12.22 21.21
CA LEU A 330 0.42 -12.44 22.66
C LEU A 330 1.58 -13.28 23.21
N LYS A 331 2.11 -14.19 22.40
CA LYS A 331 3.23 -15.09 22.76
C LYS A 331 4.53 -14.79 22.01
N ALA A 332 4.51 -13.82 21.10
CA ALA A 332 5.67 -13.45 20.30
C ALA A 332 6.68 -12.65 21.15
N THR A 333 7.82 -13.27 21.48
CA THR A 333 8.94 -12.57 22.12
C THR A 333 10.19 -12.72 21.26
N GLY A 334 10.67 -11.62 20.67
CA GLY A 334 11.85 -11.62 19.78
C GLY A 334 11.67 -12.50 18.53
N ARG A 335 12.77 -13.01 17.95
CA ARG A 335 12.82 -13.85 16.71
C ARG A 335 11.99 -15.16 16.71
N ASN A 336 11.13 -15.39 17.71
CA ASN A 336 10.30 -16.59 17.89
C ASN A 336 8.98 -16.56 17.08
N TRP A 337 8.81 -15.66 16.11
CA TRP A 337 7.63 -15.58 15.24
C TRP A 337 7.34 -16.91 14.49
N LEU A 338 8.37 -17.73 14.28
CA LEU A 338 8.30 -19.07 13.65
C LEU A 338 7.84 -20.19 14.60
N ASN A 339 7.72 -19.94 15.91
CA ASN A 339 7.29 -20.94 16.90
C ASN A 339 5.79 -20.89 17.21
N ILE A 340 5.03 -20.07 16.48
CA ILE A 340 3.57 -19.99 16.60
C ILE A 340 3.00 -20.75 15.40
N THR A 341 2.47 -21.95 15.66
CA THR A 341 1.82 -22.76 14.63
C THR A 341 0.46 -22.15 14.32
N PRO A 342 0.22 -21.62 13.10
CA PRO A 342 -1.11 -21.19 12.70
C PRO A 342 -2.11 -22.34 12.79
N ASP A 343 -3.39 -22.06 12.99
CA ASP A 343 -4.41 -23.10 12.90
C ASP A 343 -4.39 -23.73 11.50
N VAL A 344 -4.33 -25.06 11.45
CA VAL A 344 -4.29 -25.80 10.19
C VAL A 344 -5.72 -26.06 9.75
N ARG A 345 -6.09 -25.55 8.58
CA ARG A 345 -7.38 -25.73 7.90
C ARG A 345 -7.16 -26.63 6.67
N PRO A 346 -7.31 -27.96 6.80
CA PRO A 346 -7.10 -28.88 5.68
C PRO A 346 -8.03 -28.57 4.49
N ASP A 347 -9.24 -28.11 4.78
CA ASP A 347 -10.23 -27.65 3.81
C ASP A 347 -9.94 -26.26 3.20
N ARG A 348 -8.87 -25.60 3.65
CA ARG A 348 -8.43 -24.26 3.22
C ARG A 348 -9.54 -23.20 3.34
N ALA A 349 -10.47 -23.41 4.27
CA ALA A 349 -11.52 -22.47 4.62
C ALA A 349 -11.15 -21.69 5.88
N TYR A 350 -10.73 -20.44 5.72
CA TYR A 350 -10.34 -19.53 6.80
C TYR A 350 -11.54 -18.68 7.26
N ASP A 351 -12.62 -19.34 7.68
CA ASP A 351 -13.90 -18.78 8.11
C ASP A 351 -14.06 -18.77 9.64
N TYR A 352 -13.01 -18.34 10.33
CA TYR A 352 -12.96 -18.29 11.79
C TYR A 352 -14.10 -17.46 12.38
N SER A 353 -14.68 -17.93 13.48
CA SER A 353 -15.74 -17.23 14.21
C SER A 353 -15.26 -15.87 14.72
N TYR A 354 -16.11 -14.86 14.56
CA TYR A 354 -15.91 -13.50 15.03
C TYR A 354 -17.04 -13.07 15.95
N THR A 355 -16.69 -12.45 17.07
CA THR A 355 -17.62 -12.03 18.13
C THR A 355 -17.39 -10.60 18.60
N ASP A 356 -16.39 -9.91 18.06
CA ASP A 356 -15.95 -8.58 18.49
C ASP A 356 -15.62 -8.52 20.00
N ALA A 357 -15.00 -9.57 20.53
CA ALA A 357 -14.89 -9.83 21.95
C ALA A 357 -14.12 -8.74 22.72
N TRP A 358 -13.10 -8.13 22.11
CA TRP A 358 -12.37 -7.03 22.73
C TRP A 358 -13.27 -5.81 22.93
N HIS A 359 -14.04 -5.43 21.90
CA HIS A 359 -15.03 -4.36 21.99
C HIS A 359 -16.18 -4.70 22.93
N ALA A 360 -16.80 -5.88 22.74
CA ALA A 360 -17.98 -6.32 23.48
C ALA A 360 -17.72 -6.51 24.98
N SER A 361 -16.49 -6.84 25.36
CA SER A 361 -16.07 -6.90 26.77
C SER A 361 -15.71 -5.53 27.37
N GLY A 362 -15.68 -4.47 26.55
CA GLY A 362 -15.18 -3.16 26.96
C GLY A 362 -13.69 -3.19 27.30
N CYS A 363 -12.85 -3.80 26.46
CA CYS A 363 -11.42 -3.95 26.69
C CYS A 363 -11.03 -4.77 27.94
N ASP A 364 -11.86 -5.71 28.43
CA ASP A 364 -11.47 -6.54 29.57
C ASP A 364 -10.32 -7.50 29.17
N PRO A 365 -9.12 -7.38 29.74
CA PRO A 365 -7.97 -8.21 29.37
C PRO A 365 -8.19 -9.71 29.63
N LYS A 366 -9.20 -10.10 30.42
CA LYS A 366 -9.56 -11.52 30.60
C LYS A 366 -9.88 -12.22 29.28
N VAL A 367 -10.44 -11.50 28.30
CA VAL A 367 -10.73 -12.04 26.96
C VAL A 367 -9.47 -12.60 26.29
N LEU A 368 -8.32 -11.95 26.48
CA LEU A 368 -7.04 -12.37 25.89
C LEU A 368 -6.48 -13.65 26.54
N THR A 369 -6.86 -13.91 27.79
CA THR A 369 -6.46 -15.10 28.56
C THR A 369 -7.49 -16.21 28.55
N ASP A 370 -8.65 -15.99 27.92
CA ASP A 370 -9.71 -17.00 27.83
C ASP A 370 -9.16 -18.23 27.08
N PRO A 371 -9.35 -19.46 27.61
CA PRO A 371 -8.97 -20.68 26.90
C PRO A 371 -9.59 -20.83 25.51
N ALA A 372 -10.78 -20.27 25.27
CA ALA A 372 -11.44 -20.26 23.98
C ALA A 372 -10.78 -19.32 22.95
N GLN A 373 -9.94 -18.39 23.41
CA GLN A 373 -9.19 -17.45 22.55
C GLN A 373 -10.09 -16.76 21.51
N PRO A 374 -11.19 -16.10 21.94
CA PRO A 374 -12.14 -15.49 21.01
C PRO A 374 -11.41 -14.51 20.07
N ASP A 375 -11.84 -14.54 18.81
CA ASP A 375 -11.36 -13.72 17.69
C ASP A 375 -9.87 -13.82 17.34
N ARG A 376 -9.07 -14.66 18.01
CA ARG A 376 -7.64 -14.84 17.68
C ARG A 376 -7.43 -15.16 16.21
N ASP A 377 -8.02 -16.26 15.77
CA ASP A 377 -7.75 -16.78 14.43
C ASP A 377 -8.45 -15.92 13.38
N ALA A 378 -9.56 -15.25 13.74
CA ALA A 378 -10.18 -14.23 12.89
C ALA A 378 -9.26 -13.03 12.65
N ALA A 379 -8.56 -12.53 13.68
CA ALA A 379 -7.58 -11.45 13.56
C ALA A 379 -6.40 -11.85 12.66
N ILE A 380 -5.82 -13.03 12.91
CA ILE A 380 -4.72 -13.57 12.11
C ILE A 380 -5.12 -13.76 10.64
N GLY A 381 -6.30 -14.35 10.39
CA GLY A 381 -6.81 -14.57 9.04
C GLY A 381 -7.12 -13.27 8.29
N ASN A 382 -7.69 -12.27 8.97
CA ASN A 382 -7.98 -10.98 8.37
C ASN A 382 -6.69 -10.21 8.02
N LEU A 383 -5.72 -10.17 8.94
CA LEU A 383 -4.42 -9.53 8.70
C LEU A 383 -3.68 -10.18 7.53
N PHE A 384 -3.64 -11.53 7.49
CA PHE A 384 -3.06 -12.29 6.39
C PHE A 384 -3.66 -11.91 5.03
N ALA A 385 -5.00 -11.89 4.94
CA ALA A 385 -5.68 -11.55 3.69
C ALA A 385 -5.44 -10.09 3.29
N GLN A 386 -5.46 -9.14 4.22
CA GLN A 386 -5.23 -7.73 3.93
C GLN A 386 -3.80 -7.43 3.47
N HIS A 387 -2.79 -8.09 4.06
CA HIS A 387 -1.40 -8.01 3.57
C HIS A 387 -1.26 -8.51 2.14
N ASN A 388 -1.90 -9.64 1.80
CA ASN A 388 -1.88 -10.13 0.42
C ASN A 388 -2.61 -9.17 -0.55
N VAL A 389 -3.70 -8.51 -0.14
CA VAL A 389 -4.30 -7.48 -1.02
C VAL A 389 -3.38 -6.29 -1.21
N MET A 390 -2.65 -5.84 -0.18
CA MET A 390 -1.69 -4.75 -0.33
C MET A 390 -0.52 -5.15 -1.23
N HIS A 391 -0.04 -6.39 -1.13
CA HIS A 391 0.92 -6.97 -2.07
C HIS A 391 0.40 -6.86 -3.51
N ASP A 392 -0.77 -7.42 -3.81
CA ASP A 392 -1.29 -7.48 -5.18
C ASP A 392 -1.60 -6.09 -5.74
N PHE A 393 -2.19 -5.21 -4.92
CA PHE A 393 -2.49 -3.82 -5.31
C PHE A 393 -1.22 -3.05 -5.69
N SER A 394 -0.17 -3.17 -4.88
CA SER A 394 1.09 -2.47 -5.11
C SER A 394 1.92 -3.10 -6.23
N TYR A 395 1.80 -4.42 -6.46
CA TYR A 395 2.40 -5.11 -7.60
C TYR A 395 1.93 -4.48 -8.92
N HIS A 396 0.62 -4.22 -9.06
CA HIS A 396 0.04 -3.54 -10.22
C HIS A 396 0.37 -2.04 -10.34
N LEU A 397 1.08 -1.49 -9.37
CA LEU A 397 1.64 -0.13 -9.42
C LEU A 397 3.15 -0.13 -9.65
N GLY A 398 3.79 -1.31 -9.70
CA GLY A 398 5.22 -1.49 -10.00
C GLY A 398 6.06 -2.01 -8.83
N PHE A 399 5.48 -2.29 -7.67
CA PHE A 399 6.18 -2.91 -6.54
C PHE A 399 6.32 -4.43 -6.76
N THR A 400 7.28 -4.79 -7.60
CA THR A 400 7.55 -6.15 -8.07
C THR A 400 8.84 -6.70 -7.48
N GLU A 401 9.08 -7.99 -7.65
CA GLU A 401 10.34 -8.60 -8.09
C GLU A 401 11.60 -7.72 -8.03
N LYS A 402 11.72 -6.95 -9.11
CA LYS A 402 12.89 -6.14 -9.44
C LYS A 402 12.87 -4.77 -8.75
N ALA A 403 11.74 -4.42 -8.16
CA ALA A 403 11.55 -3.27 -7.30
C ALA A 403 11.44 -3.68 -5.81
N TRP A 404 11.96 -4.87 -5.47
CA TRP A 404 12.26 -5.32 -4.11
C TRP A 404 11.04 -5.47 -3.21
N ASN A 405 9.98 -6.07 -3.77
CA ASN A 405 8.79 -6.43 -3.00
C ASN A 405 9.05 -7.53 -1.97
N MET A 406 8.01 -7.90 -1.22
CA MET A 406 8.09 -8.81 -0.09
C MET A 406 7.53 -10.17 -0.48
N GLN A 407 8.40 -11.11 -0.82
CA GLN A 407 8.02 -12.44 -1.28
C GLN A 407 8.99 -13.52 -0.82
N HIS A 408 8.46 -14.65 -0.36
CA HIS A 408 9.25 -15.82 0.00
C HIS A 408 9.95 -16.45 -1.23
N ASP A 409 9.22 -16.59 -2.34
CA ASP A 409 9.76 -17.00 -3.63
C ASP A 409 9.46 -15.91 -4.67
N ASN A 410 10.49 -15.57 -5.44
CA ASN A 410 10.43 -14.57 -6.50
C ASN A 410 10.31 -15.23 -7.88
N TYR A 411 10.17 -16.57 -7.94
CA TYR A 411 9.88 -17.32 -9.18
C TYR A 411 10.92 -17.11 -10.29
N GLY A 412 12.14 -16.72 -9.92
CA GLY A 412 13.21 -16.36 -10.86
C GLY A 412 13.02 -15.02 -11.59
N LEU A 413 12.08 -14.17 -11.15
CA LEU A 413 11.76 -12.89 -11.80
C LEU A 413 12.69 -11.72 -11.41
N GLY A 414 13.48 -11.86 -10.34
CA GLY A 414 14.44 -10.85 -9.89
C GLY A 414 14.39 -10.64 -8.38
N GLY A 415 15.17 -9.68 -7.87
CA GLY A 415 15.23 -9.38 -6.43
C GLY A 415 15.80 -10.53 -5.57
N LYS A 416 15.67 -10.40 -4.26
CA LYS A 416 15.99 -11.45 -3.28
C LYS A 416 14.72 -11.88 -2.56
N GLY A 417 14.27 -13.11 -2.82
CA GLY A 417 13.17 -13.68 -2.05
C GLY A 417 13.58 -14.09 -0.63
N GLY A 418 12.61 -14.59 0.11
CA GLY A 418 12.76 -15.04 1.50
C GLY A 418 12.29 -14.01 2.53
N ASP A 419 11.57 -12.98 2.08
CA ASP A 419 11.14 -11.84 2.88
C ASP A 419 9.63 -11.54 2.77
N PRO A 420 8.74 -12.52 3.00
CA PRO A 420 7.31 -12.24 3.07
C PRO A 420 7.01 -11.23 4.20
N GLU A 421 5.93 -10.48 4.05
CA GLU A 421 5.44 -9.59 5.10
C GLU A 421 5.00 -10.40 6.33
N MET A 422 5.58 -10.13 7.50
CA MET A 422 5.25 -10.83 8.74
C MET A 422 4.28 -10.01 9.60
N GLY A 423 3.00 -10.36 9.55
CA GLY A 423 1.96 -9.77 10.39
C GLY A 423 1.89 -10.38 11.79
N VAL A 424 1.90 -9.51 12.81
CA VAL A 424 1.75 -9.87 14.22
C VAL A 424 0.47 -9.26 14.78
N ALA A 425 -0.56 -10.09 14.88
CA ALA A 425 -1.89 -9.72 15.34
C ALA A 425 -1.96 -9.56 16.87
N ARG A 426 -2.89 -8.75 17.37
CA ARG A 426 -3.22 -8.55 18.80
C ARG A 426 -2.03 -8.11 19.64
N SER A 427 -1.13 -7.34 19.03
CA SER A 427 0.01 -6.75 19.70
C SER A 427 -0.45 -5.81 20.83
N GLY A 428 0.39 -5.65 21.86
CA GLY A 428 0.02 -4.88 23.05
C GLY A 428 -0.97 -5.57 23.99
N GLY A 429 -1.44 -6.78 23.68
CA GLY A 429 -2.26 -7.55 24.61
C GLY A 429 -1.55 -7.88 25.92
N SER A 430 -0.25 -8.16 25.88
CA SER A 430 0.59 -8.46 27.06
C SER A 430 1.18 -7.21 27.74
N ASN A 431 1.15 -6.05 27.10
CA ASN A 431 1.66 -4.79 27.66
C ASN A 431 0.74 -3.61 27.28
N PRO A 432 -0.17 -3.20 28.18
CA PRO A 432 -1.12 -2.11 27.93
C PRO A 432 -0.46 -0.79 27.50
N SER A 433 0.78 -0.52 27.94
CA SER A 433 1.51 0.72 27.57
C SER A 433 1.92 0.81 26.10
N THR A 434 1.78 -0.28 25.33
CA THR A 434 2.10 -0.35 23.89
C THR A 434 0.87 -0.39 22.99
N ARG A 435 -0.34 -0.43 23.56
CA ARG A 435 -1.61 -0.36 22.83
C ARG A 435 -1.77 1.00 22.13
N ASN A 436 -2.82 1.14 21.33
CA ASN A 436 -3.15 2.36 20.57
C ASN A 436 -2.11 2.73 19.52
N ASN A 437 -1.60 1.73 18.80
CA ASN A 437 -0.61 1.95 17.77
C ASN A 437 -0.68 0.89 16.67
N ALA A 438 0.15 1.06 15.67
CA ALA A 438 0.63 0.04 14.74
C ALA A 438 2.06 0.42 14.34
N ASN A 439 2.83 -0.53 13.81
CA ASN A 439 4.13 -0.17 13.23
C ASN A 439 4.59 -1.21 12.20
N GLN A 440 5.40 -0.73 11.27
CA GLN A 440 6.13 -1.53 10.31
C GLN A 440 7.64 -1.45 10.53
N SER A 441 8.29 -2.61 10.51
CA SER A 441 9.74 -2.73 10.42
C SER A 441 10.13 -3.23 9.05
N THR A 442 10.89 -2.43 8.27
CA THR A 442 11.27 -2.79 6.90
C THR A 442 12.77 -2.98 6.79
N GLY A 443 13.22 -4.23 6.70
CA GLY A 443 14.60 -4.57 6.35
C GLY A 443 14.87 -4.40 4.85
N ALA A 444 16.15 -4.51 4.47
CA ALA A 444 16.58 -4.58 3.07
C ALA A 444 15.91 -5.75 2.31
N ASP A 445 16.00 -5.75 0.99
CA ASP A 445 15.56 -6.84 0.10
C ASP A 445 16.11 -8.22 0.54
N GLY A 446 15.23 -9.20 0.71
CA GLY A 446 15.54 -10.52 1.30
C GLY A 446 15.70 -10.52 2.83
N GLY A 447 15.46 -9.40 3.49
CA GLY A 447 15.48 -9.20 4.94
C GLY A 447 14.09 -9.07 5.55
N VAL A 448 13.99 -9.14 6.87
CA VAL A 448 12.72 -9.14 7.60
C VAL A 448 11.88 -7.88 7.32
N ALA A 449 10.62 -8.09 6.91
CA ALA A 449 9.54 -7.11 6.98
C ALA A 449 8.50 -7.57 8.02
N LEU A 450 8.07 -6.68 8.92
CA LEU A 450 7.20 -7.05 10.05
C LEU A 450 6.26 -5.92 10.48
N THR A 451 4.95 -6.16 10.33
CA THR A 451 3.88 -5.32 10.87
C THR A 451 3.45 -5.82 12.25
N ASN A 452 3.36 -4.93 13.24
CA ASN A 452 2.63 -5.17 14.49
C ASN A 452 1.31 -4.41 14.49
N MET A 453 0.19 -5.13 14.55
CA MET A 453 -1.15 -4.55 14.72
C MET A 453 -1.56 -4.64 16.18
N TYR A 454 -1.83 -3.50 16.82
CA TYR A 454 -2.13 -3.47 18.26
C TYR A 454 -3.62 -3.41 18.55
N LEU A 455 -3.96 -3.83 19.77
CA LEU A 455 -5.24 -3.51 20.40
C LEU A 455 -5.32 -2.01 20.74
N TRP A 456 -6.52 -1.46 20.70
CA TRP A 456 -6.85 -0.07 20.99
C TRP A 456 -7.83 0.03 22.16
N GLN A 457 -7.67 1.08 22.97
CA GLN A 457 -8.50 1.40 24.12
C GLN A 457 -8.30 2.86 24.58
N PRO A 458 -9.25 3.46 25.33
CA PRO A 458 -9.05 4.76 25.94
C PRO A 458 -7.91 4.74 26.99
N GLN A 459 -7.16 5.84 27.15
CA GLN A 459 -6.07 5.98 28.11
C GLN A 459 -5.97 7.42 28.62
N ALA A 460 -6.01 7.58 29.95
CA ALA A 460 -6.16 8.88 30.60
C ALA A 460 -5.11 9.92 30.17
N GLY A 461 -5.59 11.03 29.58
CA GLY A 461 -4.75 12.15 29.16
C GLY A 461 -3.69 11.84 28.10
N ALA A 462 -3.88 10.74 27.34
CA ALA A 462 -3.02 10.32 26.24
C ALA A 462 -3.80 10.14 24.93
N PHE A 463 -4.74 9.18 24.90
CA PHE A 463 -5.47 8.80 23.69
C PHE A 463 -6.81 8.14 24.04
N TYR A 464 -7.91 8.57 23.44
CA TYR A 464 -9.27 8.08 23.73
C TYR A 464 -9.88 7.42 22.50
N GLY A 465 -9.36 6.26 22.13
CA GLY A 465 -9.87 5.43 21.03
C GLY A 465 -11.03 4.53 21.44
N ARG A 466 -11.56 3.79 20.47
CA ARG A 466 -12.52 2.70 20.68
C ARG A 466 -11.82 1.50 21.30
N CYS A 467 -12.52 0.70 22.10
CA CYS A 467 -12.11 -0.68 22.35
C CYS A 467 -12.17 -1.45 21.04
N ALA A 468 -11.04 -1.59 20.36
CA ALA A 468 -10.97 -2.08 19.00
C ALA A 468 -9.72 -2.94 18.78
N ASP A 469 -9.84 -3.97 17.96
CA ASP A 469 -8.68 -4.76 17.54
C ASP A 469 -8.18 -4.23 16.20
N GLY A 470 -6.95 -3.69 16.18
CA GLY A 470 -6.37 -3.04 15.01
C GLY A 470 -6.26 -3.97 13.79
N ASP A 471 -6.19 -5.28 14.01
CA ASP A 471 -6.17 -6.31 12.97
C ASP A 471 -7.39 -6.32 12.06
N PHE A 472 -8.45 -5.60 12.41
CA PHE A 472 -9.65 -5.48 11.60
C PHE A 472 -9.78 -4.12 10.88
N ASP A 473 -8.87 -3.16 11.07
CA ASP A 473 -8.91 -1.86 10.39
C ASP A 473 -8.03 -1.86 9.13
N ALA A 474 -8.64 -2.06 7.96
CA ALA A 474 -7.92 -2.12 6.69
C ALA A 474 -7.21 -0.80 6.33
N SER A 475 -7.63 0.34 6.88
CA SER A 475 -6.94 1.62 6.66
C SER A 475 -5.62 1.68 7.42
N VAL A 476 -5.56 1.12 8.63
CA VAL A 476 -4.33 1.04 9.44
C VAL A 476 -3.40 -0.04 8.88
N ILE A 477 -3.92 -1.22 8.51
CA ILE A 477 -3.10 -2.29 7.90
C ILE A 477 -2.46 -1.81 6.58
N GLY A 478 -3.24 -1.13 5.73
CA GLY A 478 -2.73 -0.56 4.48
C GLY A 478 -1.68 0.53 4.71
N HIS A 479 -1.84 1.32 5.77
CA HIS A 479 -0.85 2.33 6.17
C HIS A 479 0.48 1.65 6.53
N GLU A 480 0.48 0.66 7.43
CA GLU A 480 1.71 -0.02 7.83
C GLU A 480 2.41 -0.73 6.66
N TYR A 481 1.66 -1.45 5.81
CA TYR A 481 2.25 -2.11 4.65
C TYR A 481 2.93 -1.12 3.69
N THR A 482 2.41 0.11 3.60
CA THR A 482 2.98 1.14 2.72
C THR A 482 4.31 1.71 3.24
N HIS A 483 4.57 1.67 4.55
CA HIS A 483 5.91 1.91 5.08
C HIS A 483 6.93 0.92 4.50
N ALA A 484 6.51 -0.33 4.25
CA ALA A 484 7.34 -1.33 3.58
C ALA A 484 7.62 -0.96 2.13
N ILE A 485 6.57 -0.60 1.38
CA ILE A 485 6.67 -0.18 -0.03
C ILE A 485 7.66 0.98 -0.18
N THR A 486 7.46 2.05 0.59
CA THR A 486 8.27 3.27 0.47
C THR A 486 9.72 3.05 0.89
N ASN A 487 9.98 2.27 1.95
CA ASN A 487 11.35 1.95 2.39
C ASN A 487 12.07 0.93 1.49
N ARG A 488 11.37 0.18 0.64
CA ARG A 488 11.98 -0.72 -0.35
C ARG A 488 12.23 -0.05 -1.69
N MET A 489 11.28 0.75 -2.18
CA MET A 489 11.36 1.35 -3.51
C MET A 489 12.25 2.60 -3.55
N ILE A 490 12.23 3.42 -2.49
CA ILE A 490 13.06 4.63 -2.38
C ILE A 490 14.43 4.24 -1.84
N ALA A 491 15.50 4.84 -2.36
CA ALA A 491 16.88 4.54 -2.02
C ALA A 491 17.38 3.14 -2.42
N GLY A 492 16.57 2.36 -3.13
CA GLY A 492 16.91 1.04 -3.60
C GLY A 492 16.78 -0.06 -2.53
N PRO A 493 17.30 -1.27 -2.78
CA PRO A 493 16.99 -2.46 -1.98
C PRO A 493 17.59 -2.45 -0.57
N ASP A 494 18.64 -1.67 -0.35
CA ASP A 494 19.51 -1.80 0.83
C ASP A 494 19.35 -0.64 1.83
N ALA A 495 18.61 0.41 1.48
CA ALA A 495 18.43 1.61 2.29
C ALA A 495 16.97 2.08 2.20
N GLY A 496 16.51 2.85 3.19
CA GLY A 496 15.16 3.41 3.22
C GLY A 496 15.15 4.92 3.41
N ILE A 497 13.96 5.49 3.53
CA ILE A 497 13.76 6.93 3.75
C ILE A 497 14.34 7.38 5.09
N SER A 498 14.86 8.60 5.14
CA SER A 498 15.46 9.14 6.37
C SER A 498 15.32 10.66 6.48
N GLY A 499 15.46 11.17 7.70
CA GLY A 499 15.26 12.58 8.02
C GLY A 499 13.78 12.94 8.23
N SER A 500 13.53 14.17 8.70
CA SER A 500 12.17 14.60 9.04
C SER A 500 11.28 14.74 7.80
N HIS A 501 11.82 15.26 6.68
CA HIS A 501 11.04 15.37 5.44
C HIS A 501 10.69 14.00 4.87
N GLY A 502 11.69 13.12 4.72
CA GLY A 502 11.50 11.76 4.23
C GLY A 502 10.51 10.98 5.09
N GLY A 503 10.70 10.96 6.41
CA GLY A 503 9.78 10.30 7.34
C GLY A 503 8.35 10.85 7.28
N SER A 504 8.18 12.17 7.19
CA SER A 504 6.86 12.80 7.06
C SER A 504 6.16 12.39 5.76
N MET A 505 6.88 12.33 4.65
CA MET A 505 6.33 11.83 3.40
C MET A 505 6.02 10.33 3.49
N GLY A 506 6.83 9.54 4.21
CA GLY A 506 6.55 8.13 4.53
C GLY A 506 5.17 7.95 5.18
N GLU A 507 4.93 8.66 6.28
CA GLU A 507 3.62 8.67 6.96
C GLU A 507 2.47 9.07 6.04
N SER A 508 2.70 10.08 5.20
CA SER A 508 1.70 10.56 4.25
C SER A 508 1.42 9.60 3.11
N TRP A 509 2.45 9.04 2.47
CA TRP A 509 2.27 8.04 1.43
C TRP A 509 1.52 6.84 1.96
N SER A 510 1.78 6.44 3.20
CA SER A 510 1.04 5.39 3.88
C SER A 510 -0.44 5.70 4.05
N ASP A 511 -0.82 6.92 4.45
CA ASP A 511 -2.21 7.36 4.47
C ASP A 511 -2.85 7.34 3.06
N LEU A 512 -2.15 7.90 2.08
CA LEU A 512 -2.65 8.11 0.72
C LEU A 512 -2.88 6.80 -0.03
N VAL A 513 -1.94 5.86 0.05
CA VAL A 513 -2.04 4.56 -0.62
C VAL A 513 -3.13 3.70 0.02
N ALA A 514 -3.24 3.69 1.36
CA ALA A 514 -4.29 2.98 2.06
C ALA A 514 -5.69 3.50 1.67
N SER A 515 -5.87 4.83 1.71
CA SER A 515 -7.14 5.47 1.30
C SER A 515 -7.46 5.22 -0.17
N GLU A 516 -6.52 5.40 -1.10
CA GLU A 516 -6.78 5.21 -2.53
C GLU A 516 -7.15 3.75 -2.84
N ARG A 517 -6.47 2.76 -2.24
CA ARG A 517 -6.84 1.34 -2.40
C ARG A 517 -8.28 1.08 -1.95
N LEU A 518 -8.69 1.64 -0.82
CA LEU A 518 -10.05 1.47 -0.30
C LEU A 518 -11.09 2.17 -1.19
N ILE A 519 -10.75 3.32 -1.78
CA ILE A 519 -11.58 4.04 -2.75
C ILE A 519 -11.71 3.24 -4.05
N GLU A 520 -10.60 2.81 -4.65
CA GLU A 520 -10.60 2.11 -5.94
C GLU A 520 -11.31 0.75 -5.86
N THR A 521 -11.19 0.06 -4.72
CA THR A 521 -11.89 -1.21 -4.48
C THR A 521 -13.34 -1.05 -4.01
N GLY A 522 -13.78 0.19 -3.73
CA GLY A 522 -15.14 0.48 -3.26
C GLY A 522 -15.43 -0.05 -1.85
N ALA A 523 -14.40 -0.30 -1.04
CA ALA A 523 -14.51 -0.88 0.30
C ALA A 523 -15.05 0.12 1.34
N VAL A 524 -14.89 1.43 1.11
CA VAL A 524 -15.32 2.47 2.06
C VAL A 524 -16.84 2.43 2.26
N PRO A 525 -17.34 2.24 3.50
CA PRO A 525 -18.77 2.22 3.79
C PRO A 525 -19.45 3.57 3.52
N ALA A 526 -20.76 3.54 3.31
CA ALA A 526 -21.55 4.77 3.17
C ALA A 526 -21.51 5.59 4.48
N GLY A 527 -21.34 6.91 4.35
CA GLY A 527 -21.32 7.83 5.50
C GLY A 527 -19.96 7.99 6.17
N VAL A 528 -18.94 7.24 5.73
CA VAL A 528 -17.55 7.39 6.17
C VAL A 528 -16.81 8.27 5.17
N ASN A 529 -16.00 9.22 5.66
CA ASN A 529 -15.11 9.97 4.79
C ASN A 529 -14.00 9.02 4.27
N PRO A 530 -13.87 8.79 2.94
CA PRO A 530 -12.85 7.89 2.38
C PRO A 530 -11.41 8.37 2.60
N TRP A 531 -11.23 9.62 3.00
CA TRP A 531 -9.96 10.31 3.19
C TRP A 531 -9.54 10.37 4.67
N VAL A 532 -10.03 9.42 5.46
CA VAL A 532 -9.76 9.28 6.89
C VAL A 532 -9.09 7.93 7.17
N VAL A 533 -8.05 7.97 8.00
CA VAL A 533 -7.31 6.78 8.45
C VAL A 533 -7.63 6.49 9.91
N GLY A 534 -7.89 5.22 10.21
CA GLY A 534 -8.24 4.71 11.53
C GLY A 534 -9.62 5.12 12.07
N PRO A 535 -10.69 5.31 11.28
CA PRO A 535 -11.98 5.72 11.85
C PRO A 535 -12.56 4.67 12.82
N TYR A 536 -12.32 3.37 12.59
CA TYR A 536 -12.77 2.28 13.47
C TYR A 536 -12.06 2.30 14.81
N VAL A 537 -10.74 2.42 14.83
CA VAL A 537 -9.96 2.41 16.08
C VAL A 537 -10.06 3.70 16.88
N THR A 538 -10.43 4.81 16.24
CA THR A 538 -10.49 6.15 16.88
C THR A 538 -11.89 6.61 17.27
N ASP A 539 -12.95 5.97 16.75
CA ASP A 539 -14.32 6.46 16.88
C ASP A 539 -14.46 7.91 16.36
N ASN A 540 -13.80 8.19 15.23
CA ASN A 540 -13.78 9.50 14.59
C ASN A 540 -13.85 9.38 13.07
N ASN A 541 -15.07 9.47 12.54
CA ASN A 541 -15.34 9.37 11.09
C ASN A 541 -15.03 10.66 10.32
N GLU A 542 -14.75 11.77 11.02
CA GLU A 542 -14.50 13.08 10.40
C GLU A 542 -13.03 13.24 10.01
N ARG A 543 -12.09 12.93 10.91
CA ARG A 543 -10.63 13.06 10.71
C ARG A 543 -9.80 11.86 11.15
N GLY A 544 -10.41 10.87 11.82
CA GLY A 544 -9.72 9.69 12.32
C GLY A 544 -8.61 10.04 13.32
N ILE A 545 -7.42 9.48 13.09
CA ILE A 545 -6.26 9.67 13.97
C ILE A 545 -5.47 10.97 13.73
N ARG A 546 -5.62 11.59 12.56
CA ARG A 546 -4.88 12.77 12.12
C ARG A 546 -5.48 14.07 12.70
N ASN A 547 -4.76 15.18 12.62
CA ASN A 547 -5.30 16.48 13.03
C ASN A 547 -6.32 17.02 12.01
N PHE A 548 -6.18 16.65 10.73
CA PHE A 548 -7.09 16.95 9.62
C PHE A 548 -7.40 15.70 8.80
N ALA A 549 -8.61 15.62 8.26
CA ALA A 549 -8.90 14.69 7.16
C ALA A 549 -8.13 15.10 5.91
N ILE A 550 -7.68 14.15 5.08
CA ILE A 550 -6.81 14.43 3.93
C ILE A 550 -7.47 15.40 2.94
N ASP A 551 -8.78 15.28 2.73
CA ASP A 551 -9.58 16.11 1.82
C ASP A 551 -9.97 17.48 2.41
N SER A 552 -9.85 17.64 3.73
CA SER A 552 -10.21 18.85 4.47
C SER A 552 -9.02 19.39 5.28
N ASN A 553 -7.88 19.49 4.61
CA ASN A 553 -6.61 19.87 5.20
C ASN A 553 -6.11 21.24 4.70
N PRO A 554 -5.97 22.26 5.57
CA PRO A 554 -5.53 23.61 5.19
C PRO A 554 -4.00 23.79 5.13
N LEU A 555 -3.23 22.75 5.45
CA LEU A 555 -1.78 22.84 5.52
C LEU A 555 -1.14 23.09 4.15
N ASN A 556 0.05 23.68 4.21
CA ASN A 556 0.93 23.92 3.09
C ASN A 556 2.40 23.81 3.55
N TYR A 557 3.34 23.85 2.61
CA TYR A 557 4.75 23.58 2.88
C TYR A 557 5.40 24.49 3.93
N SER A 558 4.83 25.67 4.19
CA SER A 558 5.34 26.56 5.23
C SER A 558 5.09 26.06 6.66
N ASN A 559 4.19 25.09 6.87
CA ASN A 559 3.69 24.67 8.19
C ASN A 559 4.52 23.57 8.88
N PHE A 560 5.79 23.38 8.51
CA PHE A 560 6.62 22.32 9.12
C PHE A 560 6.82 22.55 10.63
N GLY A 561 6.36 21.59 11.44
CA GLY A 561 6.33 21.63 12.89
C GLY A 561 5.15 22.40 13.49
N TYR A 562 4.05 22.60 12.76
CA TYR A 562 2.91 23.39 13.23
C TYR A 562 2.27 22.84 14.53
N ASP A 563 2.24 21.52 14.69
CA ASP A 563 1.56 20.85 15.79
C ASP A 563 2.27 21.05 17.14
N MET A 564 1.58 20.71 18.23
CA MET A 564 2.04 20.93 19.61
C MET A 564 3.29 20.11 19.97
N GLY A 565 3.56 19.02 19.24
CA GLY A 565 4.79 18.23 19.39
C GLY A 565 6.02 18.89 18.77
N GLY A 566 5.85 19.90 17.92
CA GLY A 566 6.90 20.44 17.06
C GLY A 566 7.05 19.59 15.80
N ALA A 567 8.26 19.55 15.25
CA ALA A 567 8.56 18.72 14.09
C ALA A 567 8.43 17.24 14.44
N GLU A 568 7.50 16.56 13.80
CA GLU A 568 7.04 15.21 14.12
C GLU A 568 6.39 14.63 12.86
N VAL A 569 6.86 13.44 12.44
CA VAL A 569 6.60 12.90 11.10
C VAL A 569 5.13 12.67 10.81
N HIS A 570 4.30 12.28 11.78
CA HIS A 570 2.88 12.05 11.52
C HIS A 570 2.16 13.38 11.27
N SER A 571 2.40 14.39 12.11
CA SER A 571 1.79 15.71 11.92
C SER A 571 2.33 16.44 10.69
N ASP A 572 3.64 16.40 10.46
CA ASP A 572 4.27 17.01 9.29
C ASP A 572 3.92 16.26 7.99
N GLY A 573 3.60 14.96 8.07
CA GLY A 573 3.07 14.18 6.96
C GLY A 573 1.70 14.70 6.48
N GLU A 574 0.91 15.31 7.37
CA GLU A 574 -0.36 15.94 6.96
C GLU A 574 -0.14 17.09 5.95
N ILE A 575 1.05 17.70 5.90
CA ILE A 575 1.39 18.68 4.85
C ILE A 575 1.44 18.00 3.48
N TRP A 576 2.09 16.84 3.39
CA TRP A 576 2.20 16.09 2.14
C TRP A 576 0.86 15.45 1.75
N ASN A 577 0.02 15.07 2.72
CA ASN A 577 -1.38 14.67 2.47
C ASN A 577 -2.15 15.77 1.75
N ALA A 578 -2.08 17.01 2.24
CA ALA A 578 -2.76 18.16 1.63
C ALA A 578 -2.22 18.47 0.22
N VAL A 579 -0.91 18.39 0.04
CA VAL A 579 -0.23 18.60 -1.25
C VAL A 579 -0.69 17.57 -2.27
N GLN A 580 -0.58 16.29 -1.93
CA GLN A 580 -0.87 15.21 -2.85
C GLN A 580 -2.36 15.08 -3.14
N TYR A 581 -3.23 15.39 -2.17
CA TYR A 581 -4.66 15.50 -2.44
C TYR A 581 -4.96 16.60 -3.47
N GLU A 582 -4.33 17.79 -3.37
CA GLU A 582 -4.47 18.85 -4.37
C GLU A 582 -3.98 18.40 -5.76
N VAL A 583 -2.87 17.67 -5.84
CA VAL A 583 -2.36 17.10 -7.10
C VAL A 583 -3.34 16.08 -7.67
N ARG A 584 -3.87 15.18 -6.83
CA ARG A 584 -4.90 14.21 -7.21
C ARG A 584 -6.13 14.92 -7.78
N GLN A 585 -6.64 15.95 -7.10
CA GLN A 585 -7.82 16.70 -7.57
C GLN A 585 -7.55 17.44 -8.88
N ALA A 586 -6.34 17.94 -9.11
CA ALA A 586 -5.97 18.56 -10.38
C ALA A 586 -5.97 17.54 -11.54
N LEU A 587 -5.46 16.33 -11.30
CA LEU A 587 -5.46 15.24 -12.27
C LEU A 587 -6.88 14.71 -12.53
N VAL A 588 -7.69 14.54 -11.49
CA VAL A 588 -9.12 14.20 -11.60
C VAL A 588 -9.89 15.28 -12.36
N GLY A 589 -9.63 16.56 -12.08
CA GLY A 589 -10.26 17.66 -12.79
C GLY A 589 -9.96 17.65 -14.29
N LYS A 590 -8.80 17.12 -14.69
CA LYS A 590 -8.36 17.04 -16.09
C LYS A 590 -8.83 15.78 -16.80
N HIS A 591 -8.71 14.63 -16.14
CA HIS A 591 -8.93 13.31 -16.75
C HIS A 591 -10.27 12.66 -16.35
N GLY A 592 -10.99 13.25 -15.40
CA GLY A 592 -12.19 12.68 -14.80
C GLY A 592 -11.89 11.50 -13.86
N GLU A 593 -12.94 10.90 -13.32
CA GLU A 593 -12.91 9.62 -12.60
C GLU A 593 -13.86 8.64 -13.30
N PRO A 594 -13.46 7.38 -13.54
CA PRO A 594 -14.30 6.42 -14.20
C PRO A 594 -15.33 5.81 -13.22
N SER A 595 -16.16 4.88 -13.71
CA SER A 595 -17.11 4.17 -12.84
C SER A 595 -16.40 3.31 -11.79
N ARG A 596 -17.05 3.04 -10.64
CA ARG A 596 -16.51 2.16 -9.59
C ARG A 596 -16.04 0.79 -10.12
N LYS A 597 -16.78 0.21 -11.08
CA LYS A 597 -16.38 -1.05 -11.73
C LYS A 597 -15.05 -0.92 -12.48
N THR A 598 -14.82 0.23 -13.11
CA THR A 598 -13.57 0.51 -13.83
C THR A 598 -12.44 0.77 -12.84
N LEU A 599 -12.68 1.52 -11.76
CA LEU A 599 -11.68 1.71 -10.69
C LEU A 599 -11.24 0.37 -10.08
N ALA A 600 -12.17 -0.54 -9.78
CA ALA A 600 -11.83 -1.87 -9.28
C ALA A 600 -11.02 -2.68 -10.30
N SER A 601 -11.32 -2.54 -11.59
CA SER A 601 -10.56 -3.14 -12.69
C SER A 601 -9.16 -2.54 -12.83
N CYS A 602 -9.00 -1.26 -12.56
CA CYS A 602 -7.72 -0.55 -12.52
C CYS A 602 -6.86 -0.98 -11.33
N ALA A 603 -7.45 -1.06 -10.13
CA ALA A 603 -6.80 -1.56 -8.92
C ALA A 603 -6.27 -3.00 -9.11
N ALA A 604 -7.02 -3.82 -9.84
CA ALA A 604 -6.65 -5.19 -10.19
C ALA A 604 -5.69 -5.31 -11.39
N GLY A 605 -5.16 -4.19 -11.92
CA GLY A 605 -4.23 -4.20 -13.05
C GLY A 605 -4.81 -4.67 -14.39
N LYS A 606 -6.15 -4.83 -14.49
CA LYS A 606 -6.84 -5.33 -15.69
C LYS A 606 -7.11 -4.24 -16.73
N THR A 607 -7.02 -2.98 -16.32
CA THR A 607 -7.23 -1.81 -17.18
C THR A 607 -5.94 -1.02 -17.24
N ALA A 608 -5.54 -0.62 -18.46
CA ALA A 608 -4.36 0.21 -18.66
C ALA A 608 -4.53 1.55 -17.92
N VAL A 609 -3.46 2.06 -17.32
CA VAL A 609 -3.51 3.26 -16.47
C VAL A 609 -4.03 4.50 -17.22
N GLU A 610 -3.81 4.56 -18.53
CA GLU A 610 -4.30 5.63 -19.42
C GLU A 610 -5.83 5.70 -19.46
N ASP A 611 -6.52 4.58 -19.23
CA ASP A 611 -7.98 4.46 -19.25
C ASP A 611 -8.62 4.54 -17.85
N CYS A 612 -7.81 4.77 -16.81
CA CYS A 612 -8.23 4.70 -15.42
C CYS A 612 -8.58 6.06 -14.77
N GLY A 613 -8.47 7.17 -15.51
CA GLY A 613 -8.78 8.51 -15.01
C GLY A 613 -7.72 9.08 -14.06
N GLY A 614 -8.04 10.21 -13.43
CA GLY A 614 -7.08 11.03 -12.69
C GLY A 614 -6.59 10.45 -11.37
N GLY A 615 -7.45 9.73 -10.63
CA GLY A 615 -7.09 9.11 -9.34
C GLY A 615 -6.04 8.02 -9.50
N ARG A 616 -6.31 7.02 -10.35
CA ARG A 616 -5.34 5.95 -10.65
C ARG A 616 -4.05 6.48 -11.24
N ARG A 617 -4.16 7.47 -12.14
CA ARG A 617 -2.99 8.12 -12.75
C ARG A 617 -2.11 8.80 -11.71
N TRP A 618 -2.71 9.48 -10.73
CA TRP A 618 -1.99 10.11 -9.62
C TRP A 618 -1.20 9.11 -8.78
N ILE A 619 -1.82 8.00 -8.35
CA ILE A 619 -1.11 6.99 -7.55
C ILE A 619 -0.06 6.23 -8.38
N GLN A 620 -0.27 6.02 -9.68
CA GLN A 620 0.77 5.45 -10.54
C GLN A 620 2.01 6.36 -10.60
N LEU A 621 1.81 7.68 -10.79
CA LEU A 621 2.91 8.65 -10.79
C LEU A 621 3.64 8.72 -9.44
N MET A 622 2.90 8.52 -8.35
CA MET A 622 3.48 8.43 -7.01
C MET A 622 4.42 7.22 -6.90
N PHE A 623 4.00 6.03 -7.32
CA PHE A 623 4.86 4.83 -7.30
C PHE A 623 6.06 4.93 -8.24
N ASP A 624 5.86 5.47 -9.45
CA ASP A 624 6.96 5.73 -10.38
C ASP A 624 8.00 6.68 -9.78
N SER A 625 7.54 7.70 -9.05
CA SER A 625 8.43 8.68 -8.43
C SER A 625 9.34 8.05 -7.36
N TYR A 626 8.90 6.97 -6.69
CA TYR A 626 9.71 6.27 -5.71
C TYR A 626 11.00 5.73 -6.34
N LEU A 627 10.89 5.14 -7.54
CA LEU A 627 12.03 4.59 -8.28
C LEU A 627 13.00 5.68 -8.80
N LEU A 628 12.55 6.94 -8.85
CA LEU A 628 13.38 8.07 -9.27
C LEU A 628 14.15 8.71 -8.09
N MET A 629 13.82 8.33 -6.86
CA MET A 629 14.47 8.81 -5.64
C MET A 629 15.54 7.81 -5.18
N ALA A 630 16.73 7.90 -5.79
CA ALA A 630 17.85 6.97 -5.57
C ALA A 630 18.59 7.13 -4.23
N ASP A 631 18.20 8.08 -3.38
CA ASP A 631 18.71 8.28 -2.01
C ASP A 631 17.50 8.42 -1.07
N GLY A 632 17.62 7.95 0.16
CA GLY A 632 16.57 8.05 1.17
C GLY A 632 16.54 9.42 1.88
N ARG A 633 17.59 10.23 1.68
CA ARG A 633 17.69 11.60 2.21
C ARG A 633 17.02 12.59 1.25
N ILE A 634 15.70 12.52 1.19
CA ILE A 634 14.87 13.35 0.30
C ILE A 634 14.10 14.43 1.06
N THR A 635 13.89 15.56 0.40
CA THR A 635 12.99 16.63 0.83
C THR A 635 11.65 16.55 0.08
N MET A 636 10.61 17.23 0.55
CA MET A 636 9.35 17.35 -0.20
C MET A 636 9.52 18.02 -1.58
N VAL A 637 10.56 18.85 -1.74
CA VAL A 637 10.92 19.46 -3.02
C VAL A 637 11.49 18.42 -3.98
N ASP A 638 12.35 17.52 -3.50
CA ASP A 638 12.90 16.42 -4.31
C ASP A 638 11.80 15.47 -4.76
N ALA A 639 10.87 15.12 -3.86
CA ALA A 639 9.74 14.24 -4.18
C ALA A 639 8.77 14.87 -5.20
N ARG A 640 8.49 16.18 -5.10
CA ARG A 640 7.75 16.93 -6.13
C ARG A 640 8.41 16.78 -7.49
N ASP A 641 9.72 17.03 -7.56
CA ASP A 641 10.47 17.00 -8.81
C ASP A 641 10.54 15.58 -9.40
N ALA A 642 10.66 14.56 -8.54
CA ALA A 642 10.55 13.15 -8.94
C ALA A 642 9.18 12.83 -9.53
N MET A 643 8.08 13.30 -8.93
CA MET A 643 6.73 13.06 -9.45
C MET A 643 6.48 13.77 -10.78
N LEU A 644 6.98 15.00 -10.96
CA LEU A 644 6.95 15.70 -12.25
C LEU A 644 7.80 14.99 -13.31
N ALA A 645 8.92 14.39 -12.92
CA ALA A 645 9.73 13.56 -13.82
C ALA A 645 9.02 12.25 -14.20
N ALA A 646 8.30 11.63 -13.27
CA ALA A 646 7.47 10.46 -13.55
C ALA A 646 6.42 10.75 -14.63
N ASP A 647 5.73 11.91 -14.57
CA ASP A 647 4.75 12.29 -15.61
C ASP A 647 5.41 12.51 -16.98
N ARG A 648 6.62 13.10 -16.99
CA ARG A 648 7.41 13.24 -18.23
C ARG A 648 7.77 11.90 -18.84
N ILE A 649 8.11 10.91 -18.02
CA ILE A 649 8.51 9.57 -18.45
C ILE A 649 7.29 8.78 -18.92
N ARG A 650 6.27 8.64 -18.07
CA ARG A 650 5.12 7.77 -18.35
C ARG A 650 4.17 8.37 -19.37
N PHE A 651 3.91 9.67 -19.29
CA PHE A 651 2.86 10.32 -20.05
C PHE A 651 3.33 11.48 -20.93
N GLY A 652 4.64 11.57 -21.19
CA GLY A 652 5.22 12.59 -22.05
C GLY A 652 5.11 14.02 -21.51
N GLY A 653 4.86 14.17 -20.20
CA GLY A 653 4.77 15.47 -19.53
C GLY A 653 3.42 16.15 -19.72
N ALA A 654 2.40 15.36 -20.09
CA ALA A 654 1.06 15.87 -20.39
C ALA A 654 0.44 16.62 -19.22
N ASP A 655 0.78 16.30 -17.96
CA ASP A 655 0.15 16.86 -16.75
C ASP A 655 1.04 17.76 -15.90
N VAL A 656 2.28 17.97 -16.31
CA VAL A 656 3.24 18.84 -15.62
C VAL A 656 2.65 20.22 -15.32
N ASP A 657 1.80 20.78 -16.19
CA ASP A 657 1.19 22.10 -15.99
C ASP A 657 0.20 22.14 -14.82
N VAL A 658 -0.72 21.18 -14.77
CA VAL A 658 -1.73 21.08 -13.71
C VAL A 658 -1.10 20.62 -12.39
N MET A 659 -0.10 19.73 -12.45
CA MET A 659 0.65 19.31 -11.28
C MET A 659 1.44 20.47 -10.66
N TRP A 660 2.15 21.27 -11.47
CA TRP A 660 2.84 22.46 -10.97
C TRP A 660 1.89 23.44 -10.28
N ALA A 661 0.71 23.69 -10.86
CA ALA A 661 -0.28 24.56 -10.25
C ALA A 661 -0.76 24.03 -8.89
N ALA A 662 -0.98 22.71 -8.76
CA ALA A 662 -1.36 22.07 -7.52
C ALA A 662 -0.26 22.17 -6.44
N PHE A 663 0.98 21.81 -6.78
CA PHE A 663 2.12 21.94 -5.88
C PHE A 663 2.33 23.39 -5.42
N ALA A 664 2.31 24.34 -6.35
CA ALA A 664 2.46 25.76 -6.05
C ALA A 664 1.33 26.29 -5.15
N LYS A 665 0.08 25.84 -5.35
CA LYS A 665 -1.03 26.24 -4.48
C LYS A 665 -0.80 25.84 -3.02
N ARG A 666 -0.01 24.79 -2.77
CA ARG A 666 0.34 24.26 -1.44
C ARG A 666 1.78 24.61 -1.01
N GLY A 667 2.37 25.66 -1.59
CA GLY A 667 3.66 26.20 -1.15
C GLY A 667 4.89 25.45 -1.69
N LEU A 668 4.72 24.48 -2.59
CA LEU A 668 5.78 23.73 -3.26
C LEU A 668 6.02 24.23 -4.70
N GLY A 669 5.90 25.54 -4.91
CA GLY A 669 6.14 26.22 -6.18
C GLY A 669 7.61 26.22 -6.60
N ILE A 670 7.90 26.85 -7.74
CA ILE A 670 9.22 26.82 -8.39
C ILE A 670 10.35 27.38 -7.51
N GLY A 671 10.03 28.33 -6.62
CA GLY A 671 10.98 28.90 -5.66
C GLY A 671 11.06 28.18 -4.30
N ALA A 672 10.35 27.06 -4.12
CA ALA A 672 10.34 26.35 -2.84
C ALA A 672 11.69 25.65 -2.60
N THR A 673 12.22 25.75 -1.39
CA THR A 673 13.53 25.17 -1.05
C THR A 673 13.57 24.67 0.39
N ALA A 674 14.34 23.60 0.62
CA ALA A 674 14.79 23.18 1.94
C ALA A 674 16.33 23.15 1.98
N THR A 675 16.90 23.51 3.13
CA THR A 675 18.36 23.53 3.32
C THR A 675 18.94 22.14 3.63
N SER A 676 18.12 21.22 4.12
CA SER A 676 18.45 19.83 4.39
C SER A 676 17.19 18.99 4.61
N THR A 677 17.34 17.66 4.74
CA THR A 677 16.24 16.76 5.11
C THR A 677 15.76 16.89 6.56
N SER A 678 16.46 17.69 7.37
CA SER A 678 16.09 18.04 8.75
C SER A 678 15.62 19.50 8.87
N ASP A 679 15.39 20.20 7.76
CA ASP A 679 14.99 21.60 7.76
C ASP A 679 13.54 21.75 8.23
N THR A 680 13.35 22.27 9.44
CA THR A 680 12.01 22.52 10.02
C THR A 680 11.49 23.93 9.71
N ARG A 681 12.20 24.71 8.90
CA ARG A 681 11.80 26.05 8.47
C ARG A 681 12.01 26.23 6.96
N PRO A 682 11.36 25.39 6.13
CA PRO A 682 11.53 25.46 4.68
C PRO A 682 10.97 26.76 4.10
N HIS A 683 11.51 27.17 2.96
CA HIS A 683 11.00 28.30 2.19
C HIS A 683 9.89 27.80 1.26
N ALA A 684 8.66 28.26 1.48
CA ALA A 684 7.53 27.99 0.61
C ALA A 684 7.46 29.00 -0.54
N ASP A 685 7.10 28.53 -1.73
CA ASP A 685 6.79 29.37 -2.88
C ASP A 685 5.43 28.99 -3.46
N PHE A 686 4.66 29.99 -3.86
CA PHE A 686 3.30 29.79 -4.34
C PHE A 686 3.17 29.97 -5.85
N SER A 687 4.30 30.05 -6.58
CA SER A 687 4.34 30.37 -8.00
C SER A 687 4.73 29.17 -8.86
N THR A 688 4.30 29.18 -10.12
CA THR A 688 4.65 28.17 -11.13
C THR A 688 5.73 28.69 -12.08
N PRO A 689 6.50 27.82 -12.78
CA PRO A 689 7.52 28.27 -13.73
C PRO A 689 6.93 29.05 -14.91
N ASP A 690 5.95 28.46 -15.59
CA ASP A 690 5.39 28.95 -16.86
C ASP A 690 3.92 29.39 -16.75
N GLY A 691 3.33 29.34 -15.55
CA GLY A 691 1.90 29.59 -15.35
C GLY A 691 1.53 31.07 -15.20
N LYS A 692 0.23 31.31 -15.07
CA LYS A 692 -0.38 32.64 -14.99
C LYS A 692 -0.26 33.23 -13.58
N ASN A 693 0.94 33.28 -13.00
CA ASN A 693 1.11 33.80 -11.63
C ASN A 693 0.63 35.26 -11.51
N GLY A 694 -0.07 35.58 -10.43
CA GLY A 694 -0.35 36.95 -10.01
C GLY A 694 0.65 37.44 -8.96
N THR A 695 0.91 38.74 -8.94
CA THR A 695 1.72 39.41 -7.91
C THR A 695 0.79 40.06 -6.89
N VAL A 696 0.96 39.71 -5.62
CA VAL A 696 0.17 40.26 -4.51
C VAL A 696 1.07 41.16 -3.67
N THR A 697 0.64 42.40 -3.44
CA THR A 697 1.26 43.34 -2.49
C THR A 697 0.41 43.43 -1.24
N PHE A 698 0.96 43.08 -0.08
CA PHE A 698 0.27 43.19 1.20
C PHE A 698 0.49 44.58 1.80
N LYS A 699 -0.59 45.33 1.97
CA LYS A 699 -0.57 46.66 2.60
C LYS A 699 -1.07 46.55 4.03
N ILE A 700 -0.16 46.35 4.97
CA ILE A 700 -0.44 46.08 6.38
C ILE A 700 -0.47 47.42 7.15
N THR A 701 -1.63 47.80 7.66
CA THR A 701 -1.86 49.14 8.21
C THR A 701 -2.77 49.18 9.43
N ASP A 702 -2.58 50.22 10.24
CA ASP A 702 -3.48 50.67 11.31
C ASP A 702 -3.80 52.14 11.07
N GLY A 703 -5.09 52.50 10.96
CA GLY A 703 -5.51 53.87 10.65
C GLY A 703 -4.86 54.48 9.38
N GLY A 704 -4.43 53.64 8.43
CA GLY A 704 -3.71 54.03 7.21
C GLY A 704 -2.19 54.17 7.36
N ARG A 705 -1.63 54.08 8.57
CA ARG A 705 -0.18 54.03 8.83
C ARG A 705 0.35 52.61 8.64
N VAL A 706 1.51 52.46 8.01
CA VAL A 706 2.18 51.15 7.85
C VAL A 706 2.62 50.62 9.21
N ILE A 707 2.37 49.34 9.44
CA ILE A 707 2.83 48.61 10.63
C ILE A 707 4.18 48.00 10.30
N GLU A 708 5.22 48.34 11.07
CA GLU A 708 6.56 47.77 10.94
C GLU A 708 6.66 46.41 11.64
N GLY A 709 7.54 45.52 11.17
CA GLY A 709 7.76 44.23 11.82
C GLY A 709 6.66 43.18 11.59
N ALA A 710 5.68 43.46 10.73
CA ALA A 710 4.58 42.56 10.43
C ALA A 710 5.03 41.39 9.54
N LYS A 711 4.45 40.22 9.78
CA LYS A 711 4.67 38.97 9.04
C LYS A 711 3.35 38.45 8.50
N VAL A 712 3.35 37.97 7.26
CA VAL A 712 2.21 37.32 6.61
C VAL A 712 2.55 35.85 6.38
N HIS A 713 1.73 34.97 6.93
CA HIS A 713 1.78 33.52 6.79
C HIS A 713 0.59 33.07 5.94
N ILE A 714 0.80 32.08 5.08
CA ILE A 714 -0.29 31.47 4.30
C ILE A 714 -0.84 30.26 5.06
N GLY A 715 -2.15 30.11 5.10
CA GLY A 715 -2.86 29.09 5.85
C GLY A 715 -3.37 29.61 7.19
N HIS A 716 -3.55 28.70 8.16
CA HIS A 716 -4.25 28.99 9.42
C HIS A 716 -3.32 29.17 10.62
N PHE A 717 -2.03 28.90 10.45
CA PHE A 717 -1.00 28.95 11.50
C PHE A 717 -0.01 30.08 11.25
N SER A 718 0.30 30.84 12.31
CA SER A 718 1.36 31.84 12.33
C SER A 718 2.62 31.30 13.04
N THR A 719 2.43 30.46 14.04
CA THR A 719 3.51 29.83 14.78
C THR A 719 4.08 28.64 14.03
N ARG A 720 5.39 28.42 14.20
CA ARG A 720 6.14 27.30 13.59
C ARG A 720 5.83 27.19 12.09
N THR A 721 5.66 28.35 11.46
CA THR A 721 5.31 28.50 10.06
C THR A 721 6.18 29.59 9.46
N THR A 722 6.73 29.39 8.27
CA THR A 722 7.57 30.41 7.62
C THR A 722 6.71 31.50 6.95
N PRO A 723 7.01 32.80 7.18
CA PRO A 723 6.26 33.88 6.54
C PRO A 723 6.67 34.03 5.06
N VAL A 724 5.73 34.45 4.22
CA VAL A 724 5.93 34.63 2.78
C VAL A 724 6.14 36.08 2.37
N ALA A 725 5.68 37.01 3.20
CA ALA A 725 5.74 38.45 2.96
C ALA A 725 5.60 39.22 4.26
N GLY A 726 5.90 40.51 4.26
CA GLY A 726 5.70 41.37 5.42
C GLY A 726 6.50 42.65 5.39
N THR A 727 6.50 43.36 6.52
CA THR A 727 7.36 44.53 6.78
C THR A 727 8.47 44.20 7.78
N ALA A 728 8.54 42.96 8.28
CA ALA A 728 9.65 42.49 9.08
C ALA A 728 10.95 42.45 8.25
N SER A 729 12.09 42.70 8.93
CA SER A 729 13.40 42.69 8.30
C SER A 729 13.65 41.37 7.55
N GLY A 730 14.05 41.48 6.27
CA GLY A 730 14.32 40.34 5.40
C GLY A 730 13.12 39.80 4.62
N LEU A 731 11.94 40.40 4.75
CA LEU A 731 10.75 40.08 3.95
C LEU A 731 10.41 41.20 2.98
N ASP A 732 9.95 40.82 1.79
CA ASP A 732 9.28 41.73 0.87
C ASP A 732 7.80 41.86 1.21
N THR A 733 7.19 43.01 0.89
CA THR A 733 5.73 43.18 1.00
C THR A 733 4.98 42.50 -0.16
N THR A 734 5.69 41.89 -1.10
CA THR A 734 5.13 41.29 -2.31
C THR A 734 5.50 39.82 -2.44
N ALA A 735 4.55 38.99 -2.85
CA ALA A 735 4.78 37.59 -3.21
C ALA A 735 3.99 37.21 -4.47
N ARG A 736 4.44 36.16 -5.17
CA ARG A 736 3.78 35.65 -6.38
C ARG A 736 3.00 34.39 -6.08
N PHE A 737 1.82 34.28 -6.68
CA PHE A 737 0.88 33.18 -6.44
C PHE A 737 0.32 32.66 -7.77
N THR A 738 0.18 31.35 -7.89
CA THR A 738 -0.67 30.72 -8.89
C THR A 738 -2.14 31.14 -8.66
N PRO A 739 -3.03 31.11 -9.67
CA PRO A 739 -4.43 31.47 -9.46
C PRO A 739 -5.10 30.58 -8.41
N GLY A 740 -5.85 31.19 -7.50
CA GLY A 740 -6.50 30.47 -6.40
C GLY A 740 -7.07 31.37 -5.32
N ARG A 741 -7.73 30.75 -4.34
CA ARG A 741 -8.11 31.37 -3.07
C ARG A 741 -7.11 30.95 -2.01
N TYR A 742 -6.72 31.89 -1.16
CA TYR A 742 -5.74 31.67 -0.11
C TYR A 742 -6.27 32.24 1.21
N ASP A 743 -6.16 31.44 2.26
CA ASP A 743 -6.28 31.92 3.64
C ASP A 743 -4.90 32.37 4.12
N ALA A 744 -4.86 33.37 5.00
CA ALA A 744 -3.63 33.91 5.54
C ALA A 744 -3.81 34.47 6.96
N VAL A 745 -2.67 34.58 7.65
CA VAL A 745 -2.56 35.17 8.97
C VAL A 745 -1.49 36.26 8.96
N ALA A 746 -1.84 37.46 9.40
CA ALA A 746 -0.90 38.54 9.69
C ALA A 746 -0.62 38.59 11.20
N VAL A 747 0.65 38.69 11.58
CA VAL A 747 1.09 38.89 12.97
C VAL A 747 2.05 40.06 13.01
N ALA A 748 1.87 40.95 13.99
CA ALA A 748 2.78 42.08 14.19
C ALA A 748 2.92 42.46 15.67
N PRO A 749 4.13 42.84 16.13
CA PRO A 749 4.33 43.30 17.51
C PRO A 749 3.44 44.50 17.84
N GLY A 750 2.65 44.40 18.91
CA GLY A 750 1.71 45.44 19.35
C GLY A 750 0.31 45.33 18.74
N TYR A 751 0.09 44.40 17.81
CA TYR A 751 -1.15 44.25 17.05
C TYR A 751 -1.75 42.85 17.11
N GLY A 752 -1.01 41.87 17.64
CA GLY A 752 -1.48 40.50 17.76
C GLY A 752 -1.67 39.82 16.41
N LEU A 753 -2.73 39.03 16.29
CA LEU A 753 -3.00 38.15 15.16
C LEU A 753 -4.28 38.54 14.42
N MET A 754 -4.20 38.57 13.09
CA MET A 754 -5.35 38.82 12.23
C MET A 754 -5.43 37.79 11.11
N ARG A 755 -6.57 37.08 11.00
CA ARG A 755 -6.87 36.20 9.88
C ARG A 755 -7.57 36.96 8.75
N PHE A 756 -7.24 36.62 7.51
CA PHE A 756 -7.87 37.18 6.31
C PHE A 756 -7.76 36.18 5.14
N ASP A 757 -8.54 36.40 4.09
CA ASP A 757 -8.44 35.64 2.85
C ASP A 757 -8.32 36.55 1.64
N PHE A 758 -7.79 36.02 0.54
CA PHE A 758 -7.70 36.73 -0.73
C PHE A 758 -7.78 35.81 -1.94
N GLN A 759 -8.23 36.39 -3.06
CA GLN A 759 -8.29 35.72 -4.36
C GLN A 759 -7.21 36.26 -5.30
N VAL A 760 -6.52 35.34 -5.98
CA VAL A 760 -5.54 35.64 -7.01
C VAL A 760 -6.08 35.22 -8.38
N GLY A 761 -6.16 36.18 -9.30
CA GLY A 761 -6.46 35.91 -10.71
C GLY A 761 -5.18 35.73 -11.55
N GLY A 762 -5.31 35.08 -12.70
CA GLY A 762 -4.18 34.84 -13.60
C GLY A 762 -3.53 36.13 -14.13
N LYS A 763 -2.20 36.24 -14.03
CA LYS A 763 -1.42 37.42 -14.46
C LYS A 763 -1.90 38.76 -13.86
N SER A 764 -2.49 38.71 -12.65
CA SER A 764 -2.99 39.90 -11.97
C SER A 764 -1.91 40.58 -11.12
N ASN A 765 -1.95 41.91 -11.02
CA ASN A 765 -1.25 42.65 -9.97
C ASN A 765 -2.31 43.17 -8.99
N ARG A 766 -2.24 42.76 -7.73
CA ARG A 766 -3.27 43.08 -6.73
C ARG A 766 -2.63 43.60 -5.46
N THR A 767 -3.19 44.66 -4.89
CA THR A 767 -2.90 45.07 -3.52
C THR A 767 -3.98 44.50 -2.59
N VAL A 768 -3.56 43.78 -1.55
CA VAL A 768 -4.45 43.27 -0.50
C VAL A 768 -4.28 44.16 0.73
N PRO A 769 -5.29 44.96 1.10
CA PRO A 769 -5.26 45.74 2.34
C PRO A 769 -5.45 44.80 3.52
N VAL A 770 -4.55 44.89 4.51
CA VAL A 770 -4.63 44.16 5.78
C VAL A 770 -4.71 45.20 6.89
N HIS A 771 -5.86 45.27 7.56
CA HIS A 771 -6.15 46.27 8.58
C HIS A 771 -6.05 45.64 9.97
N MET A 772 -4.96 45.88 10.67
CA MET A 772 -4.78 45.39 12.03
C MET A 772 -5.10 46.48 13.04
N GLU A 773 -5.60 46.07 14.21
CA GLU A 773 -5.93 46.95 15.33
C GLU A 773 -4.90 46.76 16.44
N ARG A 774 -4.62 47.82 17.20
CA ARG A 774 -3.70 47.74 18.33
C ARG A 774 -4.21 46.73 19.35
N ASN A 775 -3.37 45.76 19.70
CA ASN A 775 -3.63 44.82 20.80
C ASN A 775 -3.28 45.51 22.12
N LEU A 776 -4.30 45.88 22.90
CA LEU A 776 -4.12 46.57 24.19
C LEU A 776 -3.49 45.68 25.26
N ALA A 777 -3.53 44.36 25.09
CA ALA A 777 -2.85 43.44 25.99
C ALA A 777 -1.39 43.22 25.63
N SER A 778 -0.92 43.63 24.45
CA SER A 778 0.45 43.34 23.98
C SER A 778 1.54 44.01 24.82
N ALA A 779 2.53 43.23 25.23
CA ALA A 779 3.75 43.73 25.86
C ALA A 779 4.52 44.68 24.92
N ALA A 780 4.53 44.41 23.60
CA ALA A 780 5.14 45.29 22.61
C ALA A 780 4.38 46.62 22.44
N ALA A 781 3.10 46.66 22.78
CA ALA A 781 2.31 47.88 22.88
C ALA A 781 2.48 48.63 24.23
N GLY A 782 3.17 48.03 25.21
CA GLY A 782 3.44 48.60 26.53
C GLY A 782 2.62 48.00 27.69
N ALA A 783 1.86 46.94 27.47
CA ALA A 783 1.13 46.25 28.52
C ALA A 783 2.08 45.49 29.48
N THR A 784 1.62 45.23 30.70
CA THR A 784 2.37 44.44 31.69
C THR A 784 1.50 43.37 32.31
N VAL A 785 2.10 42.30 32.83
CA VAL A 785 1.37 41.14 33.35
C VAL A 785 1.96 40.64 34.67
N THR A 786 1.08 40.25 35.60
CA THR A 786 1.41 39.64 36.90
C THR A 786 0.40 38.53 37.22
N GLY A 787 0.71 37.59 38.11
CA GLY A 787 -0.27 36.55 38.48
C GLY A 787 0.36 35.22 38.87
N ASP A 788 -0.44 34.16 38.75
CA ASP A 788 -0.03 32.78 39.04
C ASP A 788 0.81 32.19 37.89
N GLY A 789 1.69 31.24 38.22
CA GLY A 789 2.35 30.37 37.25
C GLY A 789 3.68 30.89 36.72
N LEU A 790 4.04 30.40 35.54
CA LEU A 790 5.32 30.60 34.86
C LEU A 790 5.07 31.33 33.54
N ASN A 791 6.11 31.93 32.97
CA ASN A 791 6.07 32.52 31.64
C ASN A 791 4.95 33.57 31.44
N LEU A 792 4.64 34.38 32.46
CA LEU A 792 3.51 35.32 32.42
C LEU A 792 3.50 36.20 31.15
N GLY A 793 4.67 36.73 30.77
CA GLY A 793 4.83 37.59 29.59
C GLY A 793 4.52 36.90 28.26
N ARG A 794 4.57 35.57 28.21
CA ARG A 794 4.26 34.77 27.02
C ARG A 794 2.76 34.71 26.70
N LEU A 795 1.89 35.14 27.61
CA LEU A 795 0.46 35.27 27.30
C LEU A 795 0.16 36.52 26.46
N ILE A 796 1.09 37.48 26.41
CA ILE A 796 0.85 38.80 25.84
C ILE A 796 1.98 39.24 24.90
N ASP A 797 2.70 38.30 24.29
CA ASP A 797 3.85 38.58 23.43
C ASP A 797 3.51 38.60 21.94
N ASP A 798 2.23 38.50 21.59
CA ASP A 798 1.70 38.44 20.22
C ASP A 798 2.13 37.17 19.46
N ASP A 799 2.58 36.10 20.16
CA ASP A 799 3.10 34.86 19.57
C ASP A 799 2.42 33.59 20.11
N GLU A 800 1.55 32.96 19.31
CA GLU A 800 0.93 31.66 19.60
C GLU A 800 1.95 30.50 19.73
N GLY A 801 3.22 30.72 19.43
CA GLY A 801 4.30 29.75 19.60
C GLY A 801 4.83 29.59 21.01
N THR A 802 4.42 30.47 21.91
CA THR A 802 4.81 30.45 23.32
C THR A 802 3.56 30.29 24.19
N ASN A 803 3.74 30.09 25.49
CA ASN A 803 2.59 30.12 26.40
C ASN A 803 2.93 30.49 27.82
N TRP A 804 1.92 31.06 28.48
CA TRP A 804 1.81 31.04 29.93
C TRP A 804 1.40 29.64 30.40
N ALA A 805 1.93 29.25 31.55
CA ALA A 805 1.62 27.96 32.16
C ALA A 805 1.37 28.09 33.65
N PHE A 806 0.36 27.38 34.15
CA PHE A 806 0.29 26.97 35.55
C PHE A 806 0.52 25.46 35.63
N VAL A 807 1.57 25.06 36.36
CA VAL A 807 1.97 23.65 36.53
C VAL A 807 1.77 23.24 37.98
N GLY A 808 0.62 22.63 38.27
CA GLY A 808 0.18 22.26 39.62
C GLY A 808 0.34 20.77 39.95
N ASP A 809 0.79 19.95 39.01
CA ASP A 809 0.82 18.48 39.09
C ASP A 809 1.54 17.91 40.31
N LYS A 810 2.76 18.37 40.62
CA LYS A 810 3.55 17.89 41.77
C LYS A 810 2.84 18.14 43.11
N ALA A 811 2.10 19.24 43.20
CA ALA A 811 1.35 19.64 44.39
C ALA A 811 -0.13 19.26 44.32
N ARG A 812 -0.59 18.62 43.24
CA ARG A 812 -2.01 18.36 42.92
C ARG A 812 -2.89 19.59 43.13
N THR A 813 -2.39 20.76 42.74
CA THR A 813 -3.12 22.02 42.88
C THR A 813 -4.07 22.20 41.71
N SER A 814 -5.33 22.52 42.00
CA SER A 814 -6.35 22.76 40.97
C SER A 814 -5.97 23.94 40.06
N VAL A 815 -6.30 23.81 38.77
CA VAL A 815 -6.17 24.88 37.77
C VAL A 815 -7.28 25.94 37.89
N VAL A 816 -8.38 25.63 38.59
CA VAL A 816 -9.55 26.51 38.68
C VAL A 816 -9.20 27.81 39.39
N GLY A 817 -9.49 28.94 38.75
CA GLY A 817 -9.21 30.29 39.27
C GLY A 817 -7.75 30.73 39.13
N LYS A 818 -6.87 29.89 38.54
CA LYS A 818 -5.49 30.27 38.23
C LYS A 818 -5.44 31.16 37.01
N GLY A 819 -4.66 32.23 37.10
CA GLY A 819 -4.71 33.25 36.07
C GLY A 819 -3.74 34.40 36.26
N VAL A 820 -3.86 35.39 35.39
CA VAL A 820 -3.01 36.57 35.35
C VAL A 820 -3.82 37.85 35.25
N THR A 821 -3.26 38.93 35.79
CA THR A 821 -3.74 40.29 35.65
C THR A 821 -2.86 41.01 34.63
N VAL A 822 -3.47 41.49 33.56
CA VAL A 822 -2.86 42.28 32.49
C VAL A 822 -3.26 43.75 32.68
N HIS A 823 -2.26 44.61 32.89
CA HIS A 823 -2.42 46.05 32.80
C HIS A 823 -2.30 46.46 31.33
N LEU A 824 -3.36 47.06 30.80
CA LEU A 824 -3.49 47.36 29.37
C LEU A 824 -2.56 48.50 28.96
N ALA A 825 -2.09 48.44 27.71
CA ALA A 825 -1.30 49.49 27.10
C ALA A 825 -2.09 50.79 26.95
N GLY A 826 -1.53 51.90 27.44
CA GLY A 826 -2.11 53.25 27.33
C GLY A 826 -2.10 54.00 28.67
N ASP A 827 -2.40 55.30 28.62
CA ASP A 827 -2.33 56.18 29.81
C ASP A 827 -3.65 56.24 30.60
N GLY A 828 -4.69 55.53 30.17
CA GLY A 828 -6.02 55.61 30.77
C GLY A 828 -6.95 54.44 30.41
N PRO A 829 -8.19 54.45 30.93
CA PRO A 829 -9.14 53.37 30.70
C PRO A 829 -9.51 53.22 29.22
N SER A 830 -9.50 51.99 28.72
CA SER A 830 -9.86 51.65 27.33
C SER A 830 -11.26 51.04 27.24
N LYS A 831 -11.94 51.20 26.09
CA LYS A 831 -13.29 50.66 25.87
C LYS A 831 -13.22 49.34 25.12
N ILE A 832 -13.15 48.24 25.84
CA ILE A 832 -12.95 46.91 25.28
C ILE A 832 -14.27 46.33 24.80
N ARG A 833 -14.27 45.70 23.63
CA ARG A 833 -15.42 44.96 23.09
C ARG A 833 -15.09 43.58 22.55
N ARG A 834 -13.82 43.29 22.31
CA ARG A 834 -13.38 42.03 21.74
C ARG A 834 -12.10 41.56 22.42
N ILE A 835 -12.04 40.26 22.67
CA ILE A 835 -10.83 39.58 23.12
C ILE A 835 -10.53 38.42 22.19
N GLN A 836 -9.27 38.02 22.11
CA GLN A 836 -8.89 36.78 21.46
C GLN A 836 -8.04 35.94 22.41
N VAL A 837 -8.20 34.63 22.35
CA VAL A 837 -7.45 33.68 23.20
C VAL A 837 -6.97 32.52 22.34
N SER A 838 -5.73 32.08 22.57
CA SER A 838 -5.20 30.82 22.04
C SER A 838 -4.90 29.84 23.17
N ALA A 839 -5.16 28.56 22.92
CA ALA A 839 -4.86 27.45 23.83
C ALA A 839 -3.79 26.50 23.24
N LEU A 840 -3.11 26.92 22.17
CA LEU A 840 -2.22 26.06 21.40
C LEU A 840 -0.90 25.82 22.14
N ASN A 841 -0.75 24.67 22.78
CA ASN A 841 0.48 24.32 23.47
C ASN A 841 1.73 24.40 22.56
N ARG A 842 2.88 24.61 23.18
CA ARG A 842 4.18 24.66 22.51
C ARG A 842 4.92 23.31 22.62
N PRO A 843 5.88 23.06 21.72
CA PRO A 843 6.78 21.92 21.83
C PRO A 843 7.58 21.91 23.14
N THR A 844 8.15 20.76 23.47
CA THR A 844 9.08 20.63 24.59
C THR A 844 10.26 21.58 24.42
N ASP A 845 10.51 22.41 25.43
CA ASP A 845 11.69 23.26 25.52
C ASP A 845 12.43 22.98 26.83
N SER A 846 13.47 22.15 26.75
CA SER A 846 14.29 21.80 27.92
C SER A 846 15.05 22.99 28.52
N ARG A 847 15.08 24.13 27.83
CA ARG A 847 15.77 25.37 28.24
C ARG A 847 14.80 26.52 28.43
N ASP A 848 13.51 26.22 28.60
CA ASP A 848 12.49 27.25 28.80
C ASP A 848 12.89 28.17 29.97
N PRO A 849 13.06 29.48 29.73
CA PRO A 849 13.61 30.40 30.73
C PRO A 849 12.65 30.65 31.90
N GLY A 850 11.35 30.38 31.75
CA GLY A 850 10.37 30.45 32.82
C GLY A 850 10.22 29.14 33.60
N GLY A 851 10.89 28.06 33.19
CA GLY A 851 10.97 26.81 33.94
C GLY A 851 9.91 25.75 33.59
N ASP A 852 9.06 25.96 32.58
CA ASP A 852 8.13 24.91 32.10
C ASP A 852 8.86 23.95 31.13
N THR A 853 9.89 23.25 31.61
CA THR A 853 10.84 22.54 30.74
C THR A 853 10.34 21.20 30.16
N GLY A 854 9.15 20.75 30.56
CA GLY A 854 8.59 19.44 30.20
C GLY A 854 7.88 19.42 28.84
N SER A 855 7.47 18.23 28.42
CA SER A 855 6.47 18.08 27.36
C SER A 855 5.10 18.56 27.85
N GLN A 856 4.33 19.16 26.94
CA GLN A 856 3.03 19.73 27.26
C GLN A 856 1.94 18.80 26.74
N SER A 857 1.29 18.04 27.64
CA SER A 857 0.16 17.19 27.26
C SER A 857 -0.94 18.05 26.61
N ARG A 858 -1.49 17.58 25.48
CA ARG A 858 -2.60 18.24 24.78
C ARG A 858 -3.83 18.44 25.68
N PHE A 859 -3.99 17.58 26.69
CA PHE A 859 -5.09 17.64 27.66
C PHE A 859 -4.92 18.74 28.71
N SER A 860 -3.72 19.33 28.82
CA SER A 860 -3.46 20.50 29.67
C SER A 860 -3.78 21.83 28.99
N ALA A 861 -4.17 21.82 27.71
CA ALA A 861 -4.59 23.04 27.03
C ALA A 861 -5.84 23.64 27.70
N LEU A 862 -5.93 24.96 27.72
CA LEU A 862 -7.10 25.68 28.19
C LEU A 862 -8.36 25.22 27.44
N ARG A 863 -9.47 25.09 28.18
CA ARG A 863 -10.79 24.77 27.61
C ARG A 863 -11.81 25.88 27.81
N GLN A 864 -11.87 26.44 29.02
CA GLN A 864 -12.78 27.52 29.39
C GLN A 864 -12.07 28.53 30.30
N PHE A 865 -12.40 29.81 30.13
CA PHE A 865 -11.83 30.91 30.91
C PHE A 865 -12.89 31.95 31.30
N GLN A 866 -12.53 32.78 32.27
CA GLN A 866 -13.27 33.96 32.71
C GLN A 866 -12.37 35.18 32.60
N VAL A 867 -12.95 36.31 32.19
CA VAL A 867 -12.31 37.63 32.22
C VAL A 867 -13.05 38.52 33.20
N SER A 868 -12.28 39.13 34.09
CA SER A 868 -12.76 40.15 35.03
C SER A 868 -12.05 41.47 34.77
N ALA A 869 -12.70 42.60 35.05
CA ALA A 869 -12.17 43.92 34.77
C ALA A 869 -12.04 44.79 36.03
N CYS A 870 -11.06 45.69 36.02
CA CYS A 870 -10.86 46.73 37.00
C CYS A 870 -10.44 48.04 36.30
N THR A 871 -10.89 49.17 36.85
CA THR A 871 -10.48 50.51 36.41
C THR A 871 -9.77 51.20 37.56
N ARG A 872 -8.51 51.57 37.37
CA ARG A 872 -7.74 52.30 38.37
C ARG A 872 -8.35 53.68 38.62
N THR A 873 -8.42 54.04 39.90
CA THR A 873 -8.84 55.35 40.40
C THR A 873 -7.92 55.76 41.55
N GLU A 874 -8.16 56.90 42.20
CA GLU A 874 -7.38 57.30 43.38
C GLU A 874 -7.45 56.28 44.53
N SER A 875 -8.53 55.50 44.64
CA SER A 875 -8.76 54.53 45.73
C SER A 875 -8.71 53.06 45.29
N VAL A 876 -8.56 52.81 43.98
CA VAL A 876 -8.52 51.46 43.40
C VAL A 876 -7.27 51.35 42.53
N ASP A 877 -6.35 50.49 42.93
CA ASP A 877 -5.07 50.22 42.25
C ASP A 877 -5.07 48.91 41.43
N CYS A 878 -6.17 48.17 41.46
CA CYS A 878 -6.34 46.87 40.80
C CYS A 878 -5.32 45.81 41.23
N SER A 879 -4.78 45.91 42.45
CA SER A 879 -3.83 44.93 43.01
C SER A 879 -4.52 43.77 43.72
N LYS A 880 -5.81 43.89 44.06
CA LYS A 880 -6.53 42.90 44.86
C LYS A 880 -7.66 42.21 44.10
N PRO A 881 -7.84 40.88 44.24
CA PRO A 881 -8.91 40.12 43.59
C PRO A 881 -10.32 40.74 43.73
N GLU A 882 -10.67 41.25 44.90
CA GLU A 882 -11.99 41.81 45.20
C GLU A 882 -12.34 43.10 44.45
N GLN A 883 -11.32 43.77 43.88
CA GLN A 883 -11.49 44.97 43.05
C GLN A 883 -11.93 44.63 41.62
N PHE A 884 -11.75 43.38 41.20
CA PHE A 884 -12.17 42.91 39.88
C PHE A 884 -13.64 42.51 39.88
N ARG A 885 -14.30 42.70 38.73
CA ARG A 885 -15.67 42.24 38.48
C ARG A 885 -15.68 41.38 37.22
N PRO A 886 -16.27 40.17 37.24
CA PRO A 886 -16.44 39.36 36.05
C PRO A 886 -17.20 40.14 34.97
N VAL A 887 -16.65 40.16 33.75
CA VAL A 887 -17.27 40.82 32.59
C VAL A 887 -17.57 39.85 31.46
N TYR A 888 -16.89 38.69 31.44
CA TYR A 888 -17.10 37.67 30.44
C TYR A 888 -16.70 36.29 30.97
N THR A 889 -17.48 35.27 30.64
CA THR A 889 -17.11 33.86 30.81
C THR A 889 -17.27 33.20 29.46
N SER A 890 -16.24 32.51 28.98
CA SER A 890 -16.30 31.82 27.69
C SER A 890 -17.31 30.67 27.74
N PRO A 891 -17.83 30.21 26.58
CA PRO A 891 -18.53 28.92 26.50
C PRO A 891 -17.69 27.79 27.13
N ALA A 892 -18.36 26.78 27.67
CA ALA A 892 -17.70 25.62 28.30
C ALA A 892 -16.80 24.83 27.34
N ASP A 893 -17.08 24.95 26.05
CA ASP A 893 -16.37 24.37 24.92
C ASP A 893 -15.69 25.45 24.06
N ALA A 894 -15.25 26.55 24.67
CA ALA A 894 -14.56 27.63 23.96
C ALA A 894 -13.42 27.09 23.08
N PHE A 895 -12.73 26.03 23.54
CA PHE A 895 -11.88 25.18 22.72
C PHE A 895 -12.43 23.75 22.69
N ALA A 896 -13.39 23.48 21.80
CA ALA A 896 -14.00 22.17 21.62
C ALA A 896 -12.98 21.17 21.05
N ALA A 897 -12.77 20.05 21.77
CA ALA A 897 -11.95 18.93 21.35
C ALA A 897 -12.71 17.63 21.67
N GLY A 898 -12.55 16.63 20.81
CA GLY A 898 -13.20 15.32 20.92
C GLY A 898 -12.20 14.17 20.83
N LYS A 899 -12.72 12.96 20.64
CA LYS A 899 -11.90 11.77 20.42
C LYS A 899 -11.07 11.88 19.12
N PRO A 900 -9.89 11.24 19.05
CA PRO A 900 -9.25 10.52 20.15
C PRO A 900 -8.46 11.44 21.10
N ARG A 901 -8.23 12.71 20.72
CA ARG A 901 -7.48 13.70 21.52
C ARG A 901 -7.72 15.12 20.99
N PRO A 902 -7.45 16.17 21.80
CA PRO A 902 -7.33 17.53 21.27
C PRO A 902 -6.27 17.60 20.16
N ALA A 903 -6.61 18.27 19.06
CA ALA A 903 -5.71 18.53 17.93
C ALA A 903 -5.34 20.02 17.86
N ALA A 904 -4.26 20.36 17.15
CA ALA A 904 -3.87 21.75 16.94
C ALA A 904 -5.02 22.67 16.44
N PRO A 905 -5.81 22.31 15.41
CA PRO A 905 -6.93 23.15 14.94
C PRO A 905 -7.97 23.46 16.02
N ASP A 906 -8.16 22.56 16.99
CA ASP A 906 -9.11 22.73 18.08
C ASP A 906 -8.70 23.87 19.03
N LEU A 907 -7.39 24.18 19.09
CA LEU A 907 -6.73 24.98 20.12
C LEU A 907 -6.16 26.32 19.62
N THR A 908 -6.21 26.59 18.32
CA THR A 908 -5.74 27.87 17.74
C THR A 908 -6.56 29.08 18.20
N MET A 909 -6.05 30.28 17.97
CA MET A 909 -6.67 31.56 18.32
C MET A 909 -8.17 31.62 18.00
N ARG A 910 -8.99 32.03 18.97
CA ARG A 910 -10.43 32.27 18.82
C ARG A 910 -10.78 33.68 19.26
N SER A 911 -11.80 34.26 18.61
CA SER A 911 -12.27 35.61 18.90
C SER A 911 -13.59 35.59 19.64
N PHE A 912 -13.70 36.40 20.69
CA PHE A 912 -14.86 36.48 21.56
C PHE A 912 -15.31 37.94 21.68
N GLY A 913 -16.57 38.20 21.33
CA GLY A 913 -17.21 39.47 21.64
C GLY A 913 -17.58 39.52 23.12
N ILE A 914 -17.26 40.62 23.79
CA ILE A 914 -17.60 40.85 25.20
C ILE A 914 -18.51 42.08 25.34
N PRO A 915 -19.29 42.18 26.44
CA PRO A 915 -19.98 43.42 26.77
C PRO A 915 -18.99 44.60 26.82
N GLN A 916 -19.42 45.77 26.35
CA GLN A 916 -18.55 46.95 26.34
C GLN A 916 -18.06 47.25 27.76
N THR A 917 -16.76 47.07 27.96
CA THR A 917 -16.12 47.12 29.27
C THR A 917 -15.11 48.24 29.28
N THR A 918 -15.22 49.17 30.24
CA THR A 918 -14.16 50.16 30.48
C THR A 918 -13.22 49.60 31.54
N ALA A 919 -11.93 49.48 31.22
CA ALA A 919 -10.94 48.93 32.13
C ALA A 919 -9.54 49.51 31.88
N THR A 920 -8.73 49.53 32.93
CA THR A 920 -7.26 49.69 32.84
C THR A 920 -6.55 48.35 33.02
N ASP A 921 -7.18 47.41 33.73
CA ASP A 921 -6.62 46.11 34.07
C ASP A 921 -7.67 45.03 33.82
N LEU A 922 -7.27 43.95 33.15
CA LEU A 922 -8.08 42.74 32.97
C LEU A 922 -7.43 41.57 33.68
N ARG A 923 -8.23 40.75 34.34
CA ARG A 923 -7.80 39.49 34.92
C ARG A 923 -8.36 38.34 34.10
N PHE A 924 -7.47 37.51 33.56
CA PHE A 924 -7.76 36.29 32.80
C PHE A 924 -7.60 35.09 33.73
N GLU A 925 -8.66 34.31 33.93
CA GLU A 925 -8.69 33.18 34.88
C GLU A 925 -9.17 31.91 34.21
N THR A 926 -8.49 30.80 34.51
CA THR A 926 -8.87 29.46 34.05
C THR A 926 -10.11 28.99 34.78
N VAL A 927 -11.12 28.55 34.04
CA VAL A 927 -12.27 27.80 34.59
C VAL A 927 -11.98 26.31 34.50
N THR A 928 -11.49 25.84 33.35
CA THR A 928 -11.15 24.43 33.14
C THR A 928 -10.13 24.22 32.01
N ASN A 929 -9.46 23.07 32.00
CA ASN A 929 -8.63 22.56 30.91
C ASN A 929 -9.35 21.43 30.16
N GLN A 930 -8.74 20.90 29.09
CA GLN A 930 -9.34 19.81 28.33
C GLN A 930 -9.55 18.54 29.17
N CYS A 931 -8.64 18.24 30.09
CA CYS A 931 -8.68 17.04 30.92
C CYS A 931 -9.87 17.00 31.89
N ILE A 932 -10.11 18.07 32.66
CA ILE A 932 -11.17 18.08 33.68
C ILE A 932 -12.53 18.60 33.16
N GLY A 933 -12.54 19.33 32.05
CA GLY A 933 -13.76 19.92 31.48
C GLY A 933 -14.25 19.28 30.19
N GLY A 934 -13.48 18.35 29.60
CA GLY A 934 -13.80 17.67 28.35
C GLY A 934 -14.69 16.44 28.57
N PRO A 935 -15.97 16.46 28.15
CA PRO A 935 -16.88 15.33 28.40
C PRO A 935 -16.44 14.01 27.75
N ALA A 936 -15.75 14.07 26.61
CA ALA A 936 -15.23 12.89 25.92
C ALA A 936 -14.12 12.16 26.70
N PHE A 937 -13.53 12.79 27.72
CA PHE A 937 -12.37 12.29 28.46
C PHE A 937 -12.68 12.01 29.94
N ALA A 938 -13.95 12.10 30.31
CA ALA A 938 -14.40 11.97 31.69
C ALA A 938 -14.89 10.55 32.00
N GLY A 939 -14.68 10.12 33.24
CA GLY A 939 -15.20 8.87 33.78
C GLY A 939 -14.44 7.63 33.33
N GLU A 940 -14.77 6.49 33.94
CA GLU A 940 -14.27 5.19 33.51
C GLU A 940 -14.98 4.76 32.21
N GLN A 941 -14.21 4.45 31.17
CA GLN A 941 -14.65 4.19 29.80
C GLN A 941 -14.30 2.78 29.32
N ASP A 942 -13.56 2.01 30.12
CA ASP A 942 -13.27 0.61 29.82
C ASP A 942 -13.43 -0.29 31.07
N ASN A 943 -13.28 -1.60 30.86
CA ASN A 943 -13.32 -2.64 31.89
C ASN A 943 -11.92 -3.21 32.19
N ASP A 944 -10.83 -2.55 31.78
CA ASP A 944 -9.47 -3.00 32.07
C ASP A 944 -9.05 -2.53 33.48
N PRO A 945 -8.95 -3.43 34.48
CA PRO A 945 -8.60 -3.03 35.84
C PRO A 945 -7.16 -2.49 35.98
N ASN A 946 -6.34 -2.59 34.94
CA ASN A 946 -4.96 -2.08 34.92
C ASN A 946 -4.84 -0.72 34.23
N ASN A 947 -5.95 -0.16 33.74
CA ASN A 947 -6.00 1.10 33.04
C ASN A 947 -6.95 2.05 33.76
N VAL A 948 -6.62 3.34 33.78
CA VAL A 948 -7.53 4.39 34.23
C VAL A 948 -7.80 5.26 33.03
N THR A 949 -9.07 5.50 32.75
CA THR A 949 -9.48 6.27 31.57
C THR A 949 -9.97 7.67 31.91
N ASP A 950 -10.46 7.90 33.14
CA ASP A 950 -10.88 9.23 33.57
C ASP A 950 -9.69 10.19 33.60
N CYS A 951 -9.70 11.22 32.75
CA CYS A 951 -8.57 12.15 32.67
C CYS A 951 -8.37 12.88 34.00
N ALA A 952 -9.46 13.29 34.64
CA ALA A 952 -9.43 14.13 35.84
C ALA A 952 -8.74 13.46 37.03
N THR A 953 -8.83 12.13 37.15
CA THR A 953 -8.23 11.35 38.23
C THR A 953 -6.99 10.56 37.79
N GLY A 954 -6.92 10.14 36.53
CA GLY A 954 -5.87 9.30 35.98
C GLY A 954 -4.67 10.02 35.36
N SER A 955 -4.79 11.33 35.05
CA SER A 955 -3.73 12.08 34.36
C SER A 955 -3.18 13.25 35.17
N THR A 956 -1.85 13.46 35.12
CA THR A 956 -1.22 14.68 35.67
C THR A 956 -1.63 15.94 34.90
N ALA A 957 -2.13 15.81 33.67
CA ALA A 957 -2.63 16.93 32.88
C ALA A 957 -3.80 17.66 33.56
N ALA A 958 -4.56 16.99 34.44
CA ALA A 958 -5.67 17.57 35.19
C ALA A 958 -5.27 18.79 36.06
N PHE A 959 -4.00 18.87 36.47
CA PHE A 959 -3.48 19.91 37.35
C PHE A 959 -2.66 20.99 36.62
N ASN A 960 -2.57 20.89 35.30
CA ASN A 960 -1.78 21.79 34.47
C ASN A 960 -2.71 22.54 33.51
N VAL A 961 -2.52 23.86 33.37
CA VAL A 961 -3.22 24.65 32.34
C VAL A 961 -2.24 25.55 31.60
N ARG A 962 -2.43 25.67 30.30
CA ARG A 962 -1.63 26.51 29.40
C ARG A 962 -2.53 27.30 28.47
N ALA A 963 -2.18 28.56 28.27
CA ALA A 963 -2.80 29.45 27.30
C ALA A 963 -1.70 30.25 26.62
N SER A 964 -1.79 30.33 25.29
CA SER A 964 -0.68 30.76 24.45
C SER A 964 -0.69 32.24 24.16
N GLU A 965 -1.87 32.85 24.13
CA GLU A 965 -1.98 34.27 23.84
C GLU A 965 -3.34 34.80 24.31
N PHE A 966 -3.36 36.04 24.81
CA PHE A 966 -4.55 36.82 25.19
C PHE A 966 -4.46 38.23 24.59
N GLN A 967 -5.36 38.52 23.66
CA GLN A 967 -5.39 39.79 22.93
C GLN A 967 -6.66 40.57 23.26
N VAL A 968 -6.56 41.90 23.28
CA VAL A 968 -7.63 42.80 23.74
C VAL A 968 -7.78 43.96 22.77
N PHE A 969 -9.02 44.18 22.28
CA PHE A 969 -9.33 45.19 21.27
C PHE A 969 -10.55 46.03 21.64
N GLU A 970 -10.58 47.28 21.16
CA GLU A 970 -11.70 48.20 21.37
C GLU A 970 -12.90 47.95 20.44
N HIS A 971 -12.67 47.26 19.32
CA HIS A 971 -13.66 47.04 18.26
C HIS A 971 -13.95 45.56 17.98
#